data_AF-A0A7K9DYR0-F1
#
_entry.id   AF-A0A7K9DYR0-F1
#
_cell.length_a   1.000
_cell.length_b   1.000
_cell.length_c   1.000
_cell.angle_alpha   90.00
_cell.angle_beta   90.00
_cell.angle_gamma   90.00
#
_symmetry.space_group_name_H-M   'P 1'
#
loop_
_entity.id
_entity.type
_entity.pdbx_description
1 polymer ?
#
loop_
_entity_poly.entity_id
_entity_poly.type
_entity_poly.pdbx_seq_one_letter_code
_entity_poly.pdbx_strand_id
1 'polypeptide(L)'
;SFVAGVIHPWRVSAFERLLWRACRGYLVANFVEMPEPMEDPTTGESITWVIFLISYWGEQIGQKIRKISDCFHCHVYPYPESEASREDTISGLHSQIQDLSVVLEETEQYLAQVLDKVVVALPTWRVQVQKMKAIYLVLNLCSFDVTEKCLIAEVWCPVRDLTQVQDALRQGSYKSGSSVECFVQRIPTSESPPTLIRTNKFTAGFQSIVDAYGVASYQEVNPAPYAIITFPFIFAIMFGDVGHGLLMFLFALWMVLYEDSPSLRQASNEIWLTFFEGRYLILLMGAFSIYTGFIYNECFSKATVIFPSAWSVATMANHSSWSSAYLATHPSLTLDPNVSGVFRGPYPFGIDPIWSLATNHLNFLNSFKMKMSVVLGIVHMSFGVLLGAFNHVHFRQWHRLVLELLPEMIFLLALFGYLVFLVFYKWITFTAAESLVAPSILIHFIDMFLFTSNADNLPLYRGQVPVQTVLVVLALASVPVLLVGTPLYRWSRSRAPRTGRPAPVATVEQEPLLEGQEAGNSVNSTKEDVESGEHGADDKHLDLAEIFMHQAIHTIEYCLGCVSNTASYLRLWALSLAHAQLSEVLWTMVMRNGFVRLSYVGGVVLVPVFAAFAVLTVAILLVMEGLSAFLHALRLHWVEFQNKFYVGAGYKLCPFAFAPDAWE
;
A
#
# COMPACT_ATOMS: atom_id res chain seq x y z
N SER A 1 12.52 33.02 -71.30
CA SER A 1 12.80 33.36 -69.89
C SER A 1 12.44 32.20 -68.98
N PHE A 2 13.03 32.16 -67.79
CA PHE A 2 12.87 31.07 -66.83
C PHE A 2 12.26 31.59 -65.51
N VAL A 3 11.47 30.75 -64.85
CA VAL A 3 11.11 30.90 -63.44
C VAL A 3 11.67 29.70 -62.69
N ALA A 4 12.48 29.95 -61.66
CA ALA A 4 13.02 28.93 -60.78
C ALA A 4 12.48 29.14 -59.36
N GLY A 5 12.20 28.05 -58.65
CA GLY A 5 11.72 28.12 -57.29
C GLY A 5 11.69 26.77 -56.60
N VAL A 6 11.21 26.78 -55.37
CA VAL A 6 11.18 25.61 -54.50
C VAL A 6 9.75 25.42 -53.99
N ILE A 7 9.28 24.17 -53.99
CA ILE A 7 7.92 23.78 -53.61
C ILE A 7 7.95 22.55 -52.70
N HIS A 8 6.98 22.48 -51.79
CA HIS A 8 6.79 21.34 -50.92
C HIS A 8 6.40 20.06 -51.71
N PRO A 9 6.98 18.87 -51.44
CA PRO A 9 6.73 17.63 -52.19
C PRO A 9 5.27 17.28 -52.45
N TRP A 10 4.42 17.32 -51.41
CA TRP A 10 3.00 16.96 -51.55
C TRP A 10 2.23 17.88 -52.52
N ARG A 11 2.70 19.13 -52.75
CA ARG A 11 2.03 20.13 -53.58
C ARG A 11 2.43 20.03 -55.06
N VAL A 12 3.52 19.33 -55.37
CA VAL A 12 4.09 19.21 -56.72
C VAL A 12 3.05 18.73 -57.73
N SER A 13 2.36 17.63 -57.43
CA SER A 13 1.37 17.03 -58.34
C SER A 13 0.15 17.93 -58.61
N ALA A 14 -0.23 18.77 -57.65
CA ALA A 14 -1.33 19.73 -57.82
C ALA A 14 -0.88 20.97 -58.60
N PHE A 15 0.34 21.44 -58.32
CA PHE A 15 0.98 22.56 -58.99
C PHE A 15 1.20 22.30 -60.49
N GLU A 16 1.75 21.13 -60.83
CA GLU A 16 1.97 20.70 -62.22
C GLU A 16 0.64 20.65 -63.02
N ARG A 17 -0.40 20.04 -62.44
CA ARG A 17 -1.72 19.96 -63.06
C ARG A 17 -2.35 21.33 -63.30
N LEU A 18 -2.20 22.29 -62.37
CA LEU A 18 -2.74 23.63 -62.55
C LEU A 18 -1.96 24.43 -63.60
N LEU A 19 -0.63 24.34 -63.58
CA LEU A 19 0.23 24.96 -64.59
C LEU A 19 -0.12 24.47 -66.00
N TRP A 20 -0.26 23.16 -66.18
CA TRP A 20 -0.63 22.58 -67.47
C TRP A 20 -1.99 23.10 -67.97
N ARG A 21 -3.00 23.15 -67.09
CA ARG A 21 -4.36 23.64 -67.41
C ARG A 21 -4.39 25.13 -67.75
N ALA A 22 -3.68 25.97 -66.99
CA ALA A 22 -3.69 27.42 -67.16
C ALA A 22 -2.90 27.88 -68.40
N CYS A 23 -1.80 27.19 -68.71
CA CYS A 23 -0.89 27.54 -69.80
C CYS A 23 -1.11 26.73 -71.09
N ARG A 24 -2.08 25.80 -71.11
CA ARG A 24 -2.47 24.98 -72.28
C ARG A 24 -1.29 24.30 -72.98
N GLY A 25 -0.29 23.85 -72.22
CA GLY A 25 0.89 23.14 -72.74
C GLY A 25 2.01 24.02 -73.31
N TYR A 26 1.93 25.35 -73.25
CA TYR A 26 3.00 26.27 -73.71
C TYR A 26 4.14 26.48 -72.69
N LEU A 27 4.44 25.48 -71.86
CA LEU A 27 5.52 25.52 -70.87
C LEU A 27 6.31 24.22 -70.89
N VAL A 28 7.58 24.30 -70.50
CA VAL A 28 8.39 23.11 -70.18
C VAL A 28 8.83 23.27 -68.73
N ALA A 29 8.33 22.40 -67.86
CA ALA A 29 8.68 22.34 -66.45
C ALA A 29 9.60 21.14 -66.18
N ASN A 30 10.63 21.35 -65.37
CA ASN A 30 11.48 20.30 -64.83
C ASN A 30 11.43 20.36 -63.30
N PHE A 31 11.23 19.22 -62.65
CA PHE A 31 11.17 19.08 -61.19
C PHE A 31 12.31 18.17 -60.74
N VAL A 32 13.12 18.66 -59.79
CA VAL A 32 14.27 17.93 -59.25
C VAL A 32 14.18 17.98 -57.74
N GLU A 33 14.18 16.82 -57.10
CA GLU A 33 14.22 16.73 -55.64
C GLU A 33 15.60 17.18 -55.13
N MET A 34 15.63 17.97 -54.06
CA MET A 34 16.89 18.35 -53.43
C MET A 34 17.56 17.11 -52.83
N PRO A 35 18.90 16.98 -52.97
CA PRO A 35 19.63 15.84 -52.44
C PRO A 35 19.68 15.81 -50.91
N GLU A 36 19.60 16.98 -50.27
CA GLU A 36 19.66 17.13 -48.81
C GLU A 36 18.34 17.70 -48.28
N PRO A 37 17.76 17.12 -47.21
CA PRO A 37 16.58 17.68 -46.55
C PRO A 37 16.95 18.97 -45.82
N MET A 38 16.10 19.99 -45.95
CA MET A 38 16.24 21.27 -45.24
C MET A 38 15.18 21.35 -44.15
N GLU A 39 15.57 21.88 -42.99
CA GLU A 39 14.61 22.18 -41.93
C GLU A 39 13.74 23.37 -42.35
N ASP A 40 12.42 23.18 -42.29
CA ASP A 40 11.49 24.27 -42.51
C ASP A 40 11.50 25.19 -41.27
N PRO A 41 11.81 26.49 -41.41
CA PRO A 41 11.94 27.42 -40.29
C PRO A 41 10.65 27.64 -39.50
N THR A 42 9.48 27.23 -40.04
CA THR A 42 8.18 27.40 -39.38
C THR A 42 7.71 26.15 -38.63
N THR A 43 8.06 24.96 -39.12
CA THR A 43 7.59 23.68 -38.58
C THR A 43 8.69 22.92 -37.82
N GLY A 44 9.96 23.21 -38.10
CA GLY A 44 11.11 22.49 -37.54
C GLY A 44 11.25 21.06 -38.07
N GLU A 45 10.50 20.68 -39.11
CA GLU A 45 10.59 19.37 -39.75
C GLU A 45 11.65 19.38 -40.86
N SER A 46 12.47 18.31 -40.93
CA SER A 46 13.44 18.12 -42.01
C SER A 46 12.72 17.60 -43.27
N ILE A 47 12.57 18.45 -44.29
CA ILE A 47 11.79 18.16 -45.48
C ILE A 47 12.68 18.23 -46.72
N THR A 48 12.58 17.23 -47.61
CA THR A 48 13.23 17.25 -48.92
C THR A 48 12.44 18.14 -49.87
N TRP A 49 12.85 19.38 -50.06
CA TRP A 49 12.14 20.28 -50.97
C TRP A 49 12.35 19.91 -52.44
N VAL A 50 11.41 20.29 -53.30
CA VAL A 50 11.50 20.04 -54.75
C VAL A 50 11.80 21.35 -55.47
N ILE A 51 12.90 21.38 -56.22
CA ILE A 51 13.28 22.49 -57.11
C ILE A 51 12.47 22.36 -58.40
N PHE A 52 11.84 23.43 -58.83
CA PHE A 52 11.21 23.50 -60.14
C PHE A 52 11.87 24.57 -61.01
N LEU A 53 12.07 24.23 -62.29
CA LEU A 53 12.52 25.15 -63.34
C LEU A 53 11.50 25.14 -64.47
N ILE A 54 10.86 26.30 -64.72
CA ILE A 54 9.82 26.44 -65.74
C ILE A 54 10.30 27.41 -66.82
N SER A 55 10.39 26.92 -68.05
CA SER A 55 10.59 27.76 -69.23
C SER A 55 9.24 28.11 -69.86
N TYR A 56 9.10 29.37 -70.28
CA TYR A 56 7.88 29.89 -70.86
C TYR A 56 8.19 30.89 -71.98
N TRP A 57 7.23 31.05 -72.89
CA TRP A 57 7.27 32.02 -73.98
C TRP A 57 6.15 33.05 -73.80
N GLY A 58 6.51 34.33 -73.76
CA GLY A 58 5.56 35.45 -73.64
C GLY A 58 5.34 35.95 -72.21
N GLU A 59 5.22 37.28 -72.07
CA GLU A 59 5.16 37.95 -70.78
C GLU A 59 3.86 37.68 -70.00
N GLN A 60 2.73 37.57 -70.70
CA GLN A 60 1.43 37.24 -70.10
C GLN A 60 1.41 35.85 -69.46
N ILE A 61 2.14 34.88 -70.03
CA ILE A 61 2.26 33.52 -69.47
C ILE A 61 3.16 33.56 -68.23
N GLY A 62 4.27 34.31 -68.28
CA GLY A 62 5.15 34.50 -67.12
C GLY A 62 4.43 35.08 -65.90
N GLN A 63 3.57 36.10 -66.10
CA GLN A 63 2.76 36.68 -65.02
C GLN A 63 1.75 35.68 -64.43
N LYS A 64 1.15 34.81 -65.25
CA LYS A 64 0.26 33.74 -64.78
C LYS A 64 1.02 32.71 -63.93
N ILE A 65 2.22 32.30 -64.37
CA ILE A 65 3.06 31.35 -63.63
C ILE A 65 3.42 31.91 -62.25
N ARG A 66 3.83 33.19 -62.16
CA ARG A 66 4.16 33.84 -60.88
C ARG A 66 2.95 33.89 -59.93
N LYS A 67 1.77 34.26 -60.43
CA LYS A 67 0.54 34.24 -59.60
C LYS A 67 0.18 32.84 -59.11
N ILE A 68 0.43 31.81 -59.91
CA ILE A 68 0.21 30.42 -59.51
C ILE A 68 1.25 29.99 -58.47
N SER A 69 2.54 30.33 -58.63
CA SER A 69 3.56 30.02 -57.62
C SER A 69 3.28 30.71 -56.29
N ASP A 70 2.80 31.96 -56.31
CA ASP A 70 2.44 32.68 -55.09
C ASP A 70 1.24 32.02 -54.37
N CYS A 71 0.25 31.53 -55.13
CA CYS A 71 -0.92 30.82 -54.60
C CYS A 71 -0.57 29.50 -53.90
N PHE A 72 0.44 28.79 -54.40
CA PHE A 72 0.93 27.55 -53.77
C PHE A 72 1.95 27.79 -52.65
N HIS A 73 2.24 29.06 -52.34
CA HIS A 73 3.28 29.49 -51.41
C HIS A 73 4.68 28.93 -51.79
N CYS A 74 5.00 28.95 -53.09
CA CYS A 74 6.34 28.57 -53.55
C CYS A 74 7.33 29.72 -53.30
N HIS A 75 8.56 29.38 -52.92
CA HIS A 75 9.66 30.36 -52.85
C HIS A 75 10.30 30.50 -54.23
N VAL A 76 10.07 31.64 -54.91
CA VAL A 76 10.58 31.91 -56.26
C VAL A 76 11.87 32.73 -56.17
N TYR A 77 12.90 32.32 -56.89
CA TYR A 77 14.21 32.98 -56.92
C TYR A 77 14.46 33.64 -58.28
N PRO A 78 15.12 34.81 -58.32
CA PRO A 78 15.53 35.43 -59.58
C PRO A 78 16.58 34.57 -60.27
N TYR A 79 16.36 34.24 -61.55
CA TYR A 79 17.28 33.41 -62.34
C TYR A 79 18.01 34.27 -63.39
N PRO A 80 19.34 34.49 -63.26
CA PRO A 80 20.11 35.27 -64.24
C PRO A 80 20.22 34.56 -65.60
N GLU A 81 19.99 35.29 -66.69
CA GLU A 81 20.02 34.72 -68.06
C GLU A 81 21.45 34.51 -68.59
N SER A 82 22.44 35.31 -68.15
CA SER A 82 23.85 35.19 -68.57
C SER A 82 24.65 34.28 -67.64
N GLU A 83 25.56 33.49 -68.20
CA GLU A 83 26.43 32.57 -67.46
C GLU A 83 27.40 33.30 -66.52
N ALA A 84 28.05 34.36 -66.99
CA ALA A 84 28.94 35.18 -66.15
C ALA A 84 28.22 35.78 -64.93
N SER A 85 26.99 36.30 -65.13
CA SER A 85 26.20 36.84 -64.01
C SER A 85 25.75 35.79 -63.00
N ARG A 86 25.66 34.52 -63.43
CA ARG A 86 25.30 33.40 -62.56
C ARG A 86 26.47 33.01 -61.66
N GLU A 87 27.68 32.95 -62.22
CA GLU A 87 28.91 32.71 -61.46
C GLU A 87 29.16 33.82 -60.43
N ASP A 88 28.92 35.08 -60.80
CA ASP A 88 28.99 36.23 -59.88
C ASP A 88 27.95 36.12 -58.75
N THR A 89 26.71 35.70 -59.06
CA THR A 89 25.66 35.55 -58.04
C THR A 89 25.96 34.38 -57.10
N ILE A 90 26.45 33.25 -57.62
CA ILE A 90 26.81 32.07 -56.82
C ILE A 90 27.97 32.41 -55.88
N SER A 91 29.02 33.09 -56.38
CA SER A 91 30.14 33.51 -55.54
C SER A 91 29.72 34.50 -54.45
N GLY A 92 28.83 35.45 -54.77
CA GLY A 92 28.23 36.36 -53.79
C GLY A 92 27.40 35.64 -52.71
N LEU A 93 26.55 34.68 -53.10
CA LEU A 93 25.75 33.90 -52.16
C LEU A 93 26.61 33.01 -51.27
N HIS A 94 27.66 32.39 -51.80
CA HIS A 94 28.61 31.63 -50.99
C HIS A 94 29.31 32.50 -49.93
N SER A 95 29.70 33.74 -50.28
CA SER A 95 30.23 34.68 -49.29
C SER A 95 29.21 35.02 -48.21
N GLN A 96 27.96 35.29 -48.59
CA GLN A 96 26.90 35.61 -47.62
C GLN A 96 26.55 34.44 -46.71
N ILE A 97 26.51 33.22 -47.24
CA ILE A 97 26.29 32.00 -46.44
C ILE A 97 27.44 31.83 -45.44
N GLN A 98 28.68 32.05 -45.88
CA GLN A 98 29.84 31.99 -44.98
C GLN A 98 29.73 33.03 -43.86
N ASP A 99 29.43 34.28 -44.19
CA ASP A 99 29.26 35.35 -43.20
C ASP A 99 28.13 35.03 -42.20
N LEU A 100 26.98 34.55 -42.69
CA LEU A 100 25.85 34.16 -41.84
C LEU A 100 26.16 32.96 -40.95
N SER A 101 26.93 31.98 -41.45
CA SER A 101 27.34 30.81 -40.67
C SER A 101 28.24 31.19 -39.50
N VAL A 102 29.15 32.16 -39.71
CA VAL A 102 30.01 32.69 -38.65
C VAL A 102 29.17 33.40 -37.60
N VAL A 103 28.23 34.25 -38.02
CA VAL A 103 27.33 34.94 -37.08
C VAL A 103 26.48 33.95 -36.30
N LEU A 104 25.94 32.92 -36.95
CA LEU A 104 25.15 31.88 -36.30
C LEU A 104 25.98 31.16 -35.23
N GLU A 105 27.19 30.71 -35.58
CA GLU A 105 28.10 30.03 -34.66
C GLU A 105 28.45 30.92 -33.45
N GLU A 106 28.76 32.20 -33.67
CA GLU A 106 29.02 33.14 -32.58
C GLU A 106 27.80 33.34 -31.67
N THR A 107 26.59 33.41 -32.23
CA THR A 107 25.36 33.54 -31.45
C THR A 107 25.02 32.29 -30.64
N GLU A 108 25.23 31.10 -31.21
CA GLU A 108 25.04 29.82 -30.52
C GLU A 108 26.04 29.67 -29.38
N GLN A 109 27.32 30.02 -29.61
CA GLN A 109 28.34 30.02 -28.57
C GLN A 109 27.99 31.00 -27.45
N TYR A 110 27.52 32.21 -27.78
CA TYR A 110 27.06 33.18 -26.79
C TYR A 110 25.86 32.66 -25.98
N LEU A 111 24.86 32.06 -26.64
CA LEU A 111 23.70 31.47 -25.98
C LEU A 111 24.12 30.32 -25.04
N ALA A 112 25.02 29.43 -25.48
CA ALA A 112 25.55 28.35 -24.68
C ALA A 112 26.27 28.87 -23.42
N GLN A 113 27.11 29.91 -23.56
CA GLN A 113 27.77 30.54 -22.42
C GLN A 113 26.80 31.17 -21.43
N VAL A 114 25.71 31.78 -21.91
CA VAL A 114 24.64 32.31 -21.04
C VAL A 114 23.90 31.16 -20.35
N LEU A 115 23.59 30.09 -21.08
CA LEU A 115 22.89 28.94 -20.57
C LEU A 115 23.70 28.26 -19.46
N ASP A 116 25.01 28.07 -19.64
CA ASP A 116 25.90 27.52 -18.61
C ASP A 116 25.87 28.34 -17.33
N LYS A 117 25.91 29.68 -17.44
CA LYS A 117 25.80 30.58 -16.29
C LYS A 117 24.45 30.43 -15.58
N VAL A 118 23.36 30.31 -16.35
CA VAL A 118 22.01 30.13 -15.79
C VAL A 118 21.86 28.77 -15.13
N VAL A 119 22.35 27.69 -15.74
CA VAL A 119 22.26 26.32 -15.21
C VAL A 119 22.95 26.21 -13.85
N VAL A 120 24.09 26.87 -13.65
CA VAL A 120 24.79 26.89 -12.36
C VAL A 120 23.99 27.65 -11.29
N ALA A 121 23.31 28.74 -11.64
CA ALA A 121 22.56 29.57 -10.70
C ALA A 121 21.15 29.03 -10.39
N LEU A 122 20.50 28.39 -11.36
CA LEU A 122 19.07 28.04 -11.32
C LEU A 122 18.64 27.23 -10.08
N PRO A 123 19.37 26.19 -9.62
CA PRO A 123 18.96 25.42 -8.45
C PRO A 123 18.84 26.29 -7.20
N THR A 124 19.83 27.15 -6.96
CA THR A 124 19.83 28.05 -5.79
C THR A 124 18.66 29.03 -5.80
N TRP A 125 18.36 29.62 -6.97
CA TRP A 125 17.24 30.53 -7.14
C TRP A 125 15.90 29.83 -6.97
N ARG A 126 15.77 28.61 -7.50
CA ARG A 126 14.56 27.79 -7.36
C ARG A 126 14.25 27.53 -5.88
N VAL A 127 15.24 27.10 -5.10
CA VAL A 127 15.07 26.87 -3.65
C VAL A 127 14.69 28.15 -2.91
N GLN A 128 15.32 29.28 -3.23
CA GLN A 128 15.00 30.57 -2.59
C GLN A 128 13.56 31.01 -2.88
N VAL A 129 13.15 31.00 -4.14
CA VAL A 129 11.80 31.42 -4.55
C VAL A 129 10.74 30.52 -3.93
N GLN A 130 10.96 29.22 -3.90
CA GLN A 130 9.99 28.30 -3.32
C GLN A 130 9.91 28.40 -1.78
N LYS A 131 11.04 28.63 -1.09
CA LYS A 131 11.03 28.94 0.35
C LYS A 131 10.27 30.24 0.64
N MET A 132 10.50 31.30 -0.14
CA MET A 132 9.77 32.56 -0.01
C MET A 132 8.27 32.35 -0.22
N LYS A 133 7.88 31.61 -1.28
CA LYS A 133 6.48 31.26 -1.55
C LYS A 133 5.83 30.53 -0.37
N ALA A 134 6.52 29.55 0.22
CA ALA A 134 6.04 28.80 1.37
C ALA A 134 5.85 29.71 2.61
N ILE A 135 6.77 30.63 2.87
CA ILE A 135 6.65 31.61 3.96
C ILE A 135 5.45 32.53 3.73
N TYR A 136 5.29 33.09 2.52
CA TYR A 136 4.14 33.94 2.21
C TYR A 136 2.80 33.20 2.33
N LEU A 137 2.76 31.91 1.98
CA LEU A 137 1.56 31.09 2.17
C LEU A 137 1.19 30.97 3.66
N VAL A 138 2.18 30.76 4.54
CA VAL A 138 1.94 30.71 5.99
C VAL A 138 1.54 32.07 6.54
N LEU A 139 2.17 33.15 6.08
CA LEU A 139 1.78 34.52 6.47
C LEU A 139 0.33 34.84 6.07
N ASN A 140 -0.12 34.36 4.92
CA ASN A 140 -1.52 34.52 4.48
C ASN A 140 -2.53 33.74 5.36
N LEU A 141 -2.09 32.73 6.11
CA LEU A 141 -2.94 32.01 7.08
C LEU A 141 -3.01 32.72 8.43
N CYS A 142 -2.14 33.71 8.68
CA CYS A 142 -2.12 34.45 9.93
C CYS A 142 -3.19 35.55 9.93
N SER A 143 -3.74 35.84 11.10
CA SER A 143 -4.62 36.99 11.28
C SER A 143 -3.80 38.28 11.47
N PHE A 144 -4.26 39.37 10.87
CA PHE A 144 -3.61 40.67 10.95
C PHE A 144 -4.30 41.54 11.98
N ASP A 145 -3.55 41.98 13.01
CA ASP A 145 -4.04 43.00 13.93
C ASP A 145 -3.70 44.40 13.39
N VAL A 146 -4.75 45.15 13.03
CA VAL A 146 -4.66 46.50 12.47
C VAL A 146 -4.08 47.49 13.48
N THR A 147 -4.24 47.23 14.78
CA THR A 147 -3.88 48.18 15.83
C THR A 147 -2.39 48.16 16.15
N GLU A 148 -1.81 46.96 16.33
CA GLU A 148 -0.40 46.79 16.72
C GLU A 148 0.53 46.49 15.54
N LYS A 149 0.00 46.39 14.30
CA LYS A 149 0.74 45.91 13.12
C LYS A 149 1.45 44.57 13.37
N CYS A 150 0.84 43.74 14.22
CA CYS A 150 1.35 42.43 14.59
C CYS A 150 0.54 41.33 13.89
N LEU A 151 1.18 40.18 13.66
CA LEU A 151 0.53 39.00 13.14
C LEU A 151 0.24 38.05 14.30
N ILE A 152 -1.01 37.60 14.38
CA ILE A 152 -1.45 36.62 15.37
C ILE A 152 -1.73 35.30 14.65
N ALA A 153 -1.10 34.24 15.11
CA ALA A 153 -1.23 32.90 14.57
C ALA A 153 -1.52 31.88 15.67
N GLU A 154 -2.52 31.05 15.44
CA GLU A 154 -2.82 29.89 16.26
C GLU A 154 -2.13 28.66 15.66
N VAL A 155 -1.33 27.96 16.46
CA VAL A 155 -0.52 26.84 15.98
C VAL A 155 -0.58 25.65 16.93
N TRP A 156 -0.74 24.46 16.35
CA TRP A 156 -0.59 23.21 17.06
C TRP A 156 0.90 22.88 17.25
N CYS A 157 1.35 22.87 18.50
CA CYS A 157 2.72 22.53 18.87
C CYS A 157 2.73 21.39 19.90
N PRO A 158 3.59 20.36 19.76
CA PRO A 158 3.78 19.36 20.79
C PRO A 158 4.27 20.00 22.09
N VAL A 159 3.63 19.66 23.22
CA VAL A 159 3.96 20.23 24.55
C VAL A 159 5.44 20.03 24.92
N ARG A 160 6.06 18.94 24.45
CA ARG A 160 7.49 18.63 24.69
C ARG A 160 8.44 19.55 23.95
N ASP A 161 8.04 20.09 22.81
CA ASP A 161 8.90 20.87 21.91
C ASP A 161 8.66 22.39 22.06
N LEU A 162 7.76 22.79 22.97
CA LEU A 162 7.40 24.20 23.22
C LEU A 162 8.61 25.07 23.55
N THR A 163 9.55 24.56 24.33
CA THR A 163 10.77 25.32 24.71
C THR A 163 11.65 25.60 23.50
N GLN A 164 11.77 24.63 22.58
CA GLN A 164 12.56 24.79 21.35
C GLN A 164 11.95 25.84 20.43
N VAL A 165 10.61 25.89 20.34
CA VAL A 165 9.90 26.92 19.57
C VAL A 165 10.11 28.31 20.18
N GLN A 166 10.02 28.45 21.50
CA GLN A 166 10.28 29.73 22.18
C GLN A 166 11.71 30.23 21.94
N ASP A 167 12.70 29.35 22.02
CA ASP A 167 14.09 29.71 21.77
C ASP A 167 14.32 30.09 20.29
N ALA A 168 13.70 29.37 19.35
CA ALA A 168 13.79 29.70 17.92
C ALA A 168 13.16 31.07 17.60
N LEU A 169 12.02 31.40 18.22
CA LEU A 169 11.36 32.70 18.07
C LEU A 169 12.19 33.84 18.66
N ARG A 170 12.80 33.64 19.83
CA ARG A 170 13.74 34.62 20.43
C ARG A 170 14.95 34.87 19.55
N GLN A 171 15.53 33.80 18.99
CA GLN A 171 16.65 33.93 18.04
C GLN A 171 16.23 34.65 16.75
N GLY A 172 15.02 34.40 16.25
CA GLY A 172 14.45 35.10 15.10
C GLY A 172 14.30 36.60 15.34
N SER A 173 13.72 36.98 16.50
CA SER A 173 13.58 38.38 16.91
C SER A 173 14.95 39.08 17.02
N TYR A 174 15.93 38.45 17.69
CA TYR A 174 17.29 38.99 17.81
C TYR A 174 17.96 39.24 16.45
N LYS A 175 17.84 38.29 15.51
CA LYS A 175 18.40 38.43 14.16
C LYS A 175 17.73 39.53 13.33
N SER A 176 16.43 39.76 13.54
CA SER A 176 15.70 40.82 12.85
C SER A 176 16.01 42.23 13.39
N GLY A 177 16.66 42.34 14.55
CA GLY A 177 16.93 43.63 15.20
C GLY A 177 15.67 44.32 15.75
N SER A 178 14.55 43.59 15.86
CA SER A 178 13.31 44.11 16.43
C SER A 178 13.44 44.24 17.95
N SER A 179 12.91 45.32 18.52
CA SER A 179 12.80 45.50 19.97
C SER A 179 11.64 44.72 20.59
N VAL A 180 10.75 44.15 19.76
CA VAL A 180 9.57 43.41 20.21
C VAL A 180 9.90 41.91 20.28
N GLU A 181 9.80 41.35 21.49
CA GLU A 181 9.92 39.90 21.69
C GLU A 181 8.67 39.18 21.18
N CYS A 182 8.85 38.14 20.36
CA CYS A 182 7.77 37.23 20.03
C CYS A 182 7.40 36.42 21.28
N PHE A 183 6.15 36.52 21.74
CA PHE A 183 5.66 35.76 22.87
C PHE A 183 4.76 34.60 22.39
N VAL A 184 4.74 33.51 23.18
CA VAL A 184 3.90 32.33 22.92
C VAL A 184 3.00 32.13 24.13
N GLN A 185 1.68 32.16 23.91
CA GLN A 185 0.70 31.94 24.95
C GLN A 185 -0.05 30.61 24.71
N ARG A 186 -0.27 29.85 25.79
CA ARG A 186 -1.07 28.63 25.72
C ARG A 186 -2.54 28.98 25.85
N ILE A 187 -3.32 28.65 24.81
CA ILE A 187 -4.76 28.84 24.78
C ILE A 187 -5.44 27.50 25.12
N PRO A 188 -6.37 27.45 26.09
CA PRO A 188 -7.22 26.28 26.28
C PRO A 188 -8.29 26.24 25.17
N THR A 189 -8.35 25.16 24.41
CA THR A 189 -9.37 24.94 23.37
C THR A 189 -10.11 23.62 23.61
N SER A 190 -11.36 23.57 23.17
CA SER A 190 -12.20 22.36 23.14
C SER A 190 -12.05 21.57 21.85
N GLU A 191 -11.35 22.10 20.85
CA GLU A 191 -11.11 21.40 19.59
C GLU A 191 -10.21 20.19 19.76
N SER A 192 -10.48 19.12 19.01
CA SER A 192 -9.64 17.93 19.02
C SER A 192 -8.28 18.24 18.39
N PRO A 193 -7.15 18.08 19.10
CA PRO A 193 -5.83 18.34 18.55
C PRO A 193 -5.41 17.27 17.53
N PRO A 194 -4.48 17.60 16.60
CA PRO A 194 -3.93 16.64 15.65
C PRO A 194 -3.06 15.59 16.35
N THR A 195 -2.92 14.42 15.73
CA THR A 195 -2.08 13.34 16.24
C THR A 195 -0.68 13.38 15.63
N LEU A 196 0.32 13.32 16.52
CA LEU A 196 1.73 13.23 16.15
C LEU A 196 2.31 11.93 16.69
N ILE A 197 2.78 11.09 15.78
CA ILE A 197 3.51 9.87 16.10
C ILE A 197 4.95 10.07 15.65
N ARG A 198 5.89 10.04 16.59
CA ARG A 198 7.32 10.14 16.28
C ARG A 198 7.78 8.83 15.66
N THR A 199 8.16 8.88 14.39
CA THR A 199 8.67 7.73 13.64
C THR A 199 10.19 7.79 13.54
N ASN A 200 10.81 6.60 13.56
CA ASN A 200 12.20 6.41 13.19
C ASN A 200 12.23 5.87 11.74
N LYS A 201 13.42 5.84 11.12
CA LYS A 201 13.61 5.24 9.79
C LYS A 201 13.01 3.83 9.67
N PHE A 202 13.11 3.03 10.74
CA PHE A 202 12.54 1.68 10.81
C PHE A 202 11.02 1.67 10.95
N THR A 203 10.45 2.50 11.83
CA THR A 203 9.01 2.46 12.14
C THR A 203 8.15 3.25 11.15
N ALA A 204 8.76 4.11 10.32
CA ALA A 204 8.06 4.93 9.34
C ALA A 204 7.22 4.10 8.36
N GLY A 205 7.79 3.04 7.77
CA GLY A 205 7.06 2.18 6.82
C GLY A 205 5.84 1.49 7.46
N PHE A 206 6.00 0.96 8.67
CA PHE A 206 4.88 0.35 9.41
C PHE A 206 3.81 1.37 9.80
N GLN A 207 4.22 2.58 10.19
CA GLN A 207 3.28 3.64 10.52
C GLN A 207 2.49 4.09 9.30
N SER A 208 3.11 4.23 8.13
CA SER A 208 2.42 4.59 6.89
C SER A 208 1.33 3.59 6.52
N ILE A 209 1.56 2.29 6.75
CA ILE A 209 0.56 1.23 6.51
C ILE A 209 -0.62 1.33 7.49
N VAL A 210 -0.36 1.69 8.74
CA VAL A 210 -1.43 1.92 9.73
C VAL A 210 -2.22 3.19 9.38
N ASP A 211 -1.52 4.30 9.08
CA ASP A 211 -2.12 5.57 8.72
C ASP A 211 -2.99 5.47 7.45
N ALA A 212 -2.67 4.54 6.53
CA ALA A 212 -3.44 4.28 5.32
C ALA A 212 -4.85 3.72 5.57
N TYR A 213 -5.07 3.04 6.71
CA TYR A 213 -6.42 2.62 7.10
C TYR A 213 -7.22 3.79 7.71
N GLY A 214 -6.56 4.59 8.53
CA GLY A 214 -7.13 5.75 9.20
C GLY A 214 -6.13 6.28 10.21
N VAL A 215 -6.22 7.56 10.56
CA VAL A 215 -5.29 8.19 11.51
C VAL A 215 -5.84 8.05 12.93
N ALA A 216 -4.97 7.67 13.87
CA ALA A 216 -5.36 7.43 15.25
C ALA A 216 -5.99 8.69 15.86
N SER A 217 -6.98 8.52 16.72
CA SER A 217 -7.54 9.64 17.49
C SER A 217 -6.56 10.11 18.58
N TYR A 218 -6.76 11.31 19.10
CA TYR A 218 -5.81 11.91 20.03
C TYR A 218 -5.69 11.10 21.33
N GLN A 219 -4.47 10.68 21.65
CA GLN A 219 -4.12 9.82 22.81
C GLN A 219 -4.69 8.40 22.76
N GLU A 220 -5.07 7.91 21.58
CA GLU A 220 -5.42 6.52 21.36
C GLU A 220 -4.19 5.60 21.29
N VAL A 221 -4.40 4.30 21.59
CA VAL A 221 -3.35 3.27 21.47
C VAL A 221 -2.98 3.08 19.99
N ASN A 222 -1.72 3.35 19.65
CA ASN A 222 -1.21 3.12 18.30
C ASN A 222 -1.02 1.61 18.05
N PRO A 223 -1.59 1.02 16.97
CA PRO A 223 -1.37 -0.38 16.63
C PRO A 223 0.01 -0.65 16.00
N ALA A 224 0.72 0.37 15.50
CA ALA A 224 1.97 0.20 14.76
C ALA A 224 3.07 -0.57 15.52
N PRO A 225 3.33 -0.33 16.82
CA PRO A 225 4.35 -1.09 17.56
C PRO A 225 4.09 -2.60 17.58
N TYR A 226 2.83 -3.01 17.63
CA TYR A 226 2.43 -4.42 17.61
C TYR A 226 2.51 -4.97 16.19
N ALA A 227 2.05 -4.19 15.21
CA ALA A 227 2.11 -4.53 13.80
C ALA A 227 3.54 -4.81 13.32
N ILE A 228 4.58 -4.16 13.88
CA ILE A 228 5.98 -4.44 13.55
C ILE A 228 6.29 -5.95 13.62
N ILE A 229 5.77 -6.67 14.60
CA ILE A 229 6.04 -8.11 14.79
C ILE A 229 4.90 -8.97 14.25
N THR A 230 3.64 -8.62 14.58
CA THR A 230 2.49 -9.47 14.23
C THR A 230 2.25 -9.53 12.74
N PHE A 231 2.50 -8.43 12.01
CA PHE A 231 2.27 -8.36 10.58
C PHE A 231 3.21 -9.28 9.80
N PRO A 232 4.55 -9.19 9.95
CA PRO A 232 5.47 -10.10 9.28
C PRO A 232 5.29 -11.56 9.71
N PHE A 233 4.88 -11.81 10.96
CA PHE A 233 4.61 -13.16 11.45
C PHE A 233 3.38 -13.81 10.79
N ILE A 234 2.26 -13.07 10.68
CA ILE A 234 1.05 -13.54 9.98
C ILE A 234 1.33 -13.77 8.50
N PHE A 235 2.10 -12.87 7.87
CA PHE A 235 2.58 -13.06 6.50
C PHE A 235 3.39 -14.36 6.36
N ALA A 236 4.34 -14.59 7.27
CA ALA A 236 5.20 -15.76 7.23
C ALA A 236 4.45 -17.09 7.38
N ILE A 237 3.32 -17.10 8.08
CA ILE A 237 2.45 -18.30 8.18
C ILE A 237 1.81 -18.64 6.83
N MET A 238 1.41 -17.63 6.05
CA MET A 238 0.87 -17.77 4.71
C MET A 238 1.97 -18.11 3.68
N PHE A 239 3.14 -17.50 3.82
CA PHE A 239 4.27 -17.60 2.90
C PHE A 239 5.45 -18.35 3.54
N GLY A 240 5.19 -19.53 4.11
CA GLY A 240 6.18 -20.29 4.87
C GLY A 240 7.01 -21.23 3.99
N ASP A 241 8.08 -20.73 3.36
CA ASP A 241 9.08 -21.54 2.65
C ASP A 241 10.48 -20.98 2.93
N VAL A 242 11.42 -21.84 3.32
CA VAL A 242 12.80 -21.44 3.64
C VAL A 242 13.50 -20.84 2.41
N GLY A 243 13.31 -21.43 1.24
CA GLY A 243 13.96 -21.02 -0.01
C GLY A 243 13.45 -19.67 -0.50
N HIS A 244 12.13 -19.51 -0.59
CA HIS A 244 11.52 -18.24 -1.00
C HIS A 244 11.79 -17.14 0.04
N GLY A 245 11.66 -17.44 1.34
CA GLY A 245 11.97 -16.51 2.42
C GLY A 245 13.42 -16.03 2.39
N LEU A 246 14.37 -16.92 2.07
CA LEU A 246 15.79 -16.55 1.91
C LEU A 246 15.99 -15.59 0.72
N LEU A 247 15.35 -15.82 -0.42
CA LEU A 247 15.44 -14.93 -1.58
C LEU A 247 14.86 -13.55 -1.26
N MET A 248 13.70 -13.48 -0.59
CA MET A 248 13.12 -12.22 -0.13
C MET A 248 14.04 -11.50 0.87
N PHE A 249 14.60 -12.23 1.83
CA PHE A 249 15.50 -11.68 2.85
C PHE A 249 16.78 -11.11 2.23
N LEU A 250 17.40 -11.83 1.28
CA LEU A 250 18.60 -11.36 0.59
C LEU A 250 18.32 -10.11 -0.26
N PHE A 251 17.18 -10.07 -0.96
CA PHE A 251 16.76 -8.90 -1.72
C PHE A 251 16.51 -7.68 -0.82
N ALA A 252 15.83 -7.87 0.31
CA ALA A 252 15.60 -6.81 1.29
C ALA A 252 16.90 -6.33 1.96
N LEU A 253 17.79 -7.27 2.32
CA LEU A 253 19.10 -6.95 2.89
C LEU A 253 19.92 -6.13 1.90
N TRP A 254 19.89 -6.48 0.61
CA TRP A 254 20.55 -5.70 -0.44
C TRP A 254 20.02 -4.25 -0.50
N MET A 255 18.70 -4.04 -0.45
CA MET A 255 18.11 -2.69 -0.41
C MET A 255 18.51 -1.89 0.85
N VAL A 256 18.64 -2.55 2.00
CA VAL A 256 19.05 -1.90 3.26
C VAL A 256 20.55 -1.54 3.25
N LEU A 257 21.41 -2.42 2.71
CA LEU A 257 22.86 -2.17 2.66
C LEU A 257 23.23 -1.03 1.69
N TYR A 258 22.50 -0.86 0.59
CA TYR A 258 22.76 0.16 -0.42
C TYR A 258 21.87 1.43 -0.28
N GLU A 259 21.27 1.65 0.90
CA GLU A 259 20.34 2.77 1.17
C GLU A 259 20.89 4.17 0.84
N ASP A 260 22.22 4.36 0.92
CA ASP A 260 22.88 5.65 0.69
C ASP A 260 23.30 5.90 -0.77
N SER A 261 23.08 4.94 -1.67
CA SER A 261 23.43 5.13 -3.08
C SER A 261 22.40 6.03 -3.79
N PRO A 262 22.85 7.06 -4.56
CA PRO A 262 21.96 8.04 -5.18
C PRO A 262 21.08 7.42 -6.27
N SER A 263 21.56 6.37 -6.95
CA SER A 263 20.82 5.66 -7.99
C SER A 263 19.56 4.95 -7.49
N LEU A 264 19.56 4.45 -6.24
CA LEU A 264 18.40 3.80 -5.64
C LEU A 264 17.37 4.81 -5.11
N ARG A 265 17.81 6.02 -4.73
CA ARG A 265 16.94 7.12 -4.27
C ARG A 265 16.31 7.93 -5.41
N GLN A 266 17.02 8.12 -6.52
CA GLN A 266 16.55 8.89 -7.67
C GLN A 266 15.74 8.05 -8.68
N ALA A 267 15.49 6.78 -8.40
CA ALA A 267 14.68 5.94 -9.27
C ALA A 267 13.22 6.48 -9.31
N SER A 268 12.78 6.88 -10.50
CA SER A 268 11.45 7.49 -10.74
C SER A 268 10.30 6.48 -10.77
N ASN A 269 10.59 5.18 -10.71
CA ASN A 269 9.57 4.15 -10.82
C ASN A 269 8.76 4.06 -9.52
N GLU A 270 7.45 4.32 -9.58
CA GLU A 270 6.55 4.31 -8.42
C GLU A 270 6.57 2.96 -7.67
N ILE A 271 6.61 1.85 -8.42
CA ILE A 271 6.70 0.51 -7.85
C ILE A 271 7.99 0.36 -7.02
N TRP A 272 9.11 0.84 -7.57
CA TRP A 272 10.40 0.78 -6.89
C TRP A 272 10.40 1.62 -5.61
N LEU A 273 9.85 2.84 -5.66
CA LEU A 273 9.73 3.71 -4.49
C LEU A 273 8.92 3.04 -3.37
N THR A 274 7.80 2.41 -3.72
CA THR A 274 6.95 1.68 -2.76
C THR A 274 7.71 0.55 -2.06
N PHE A 275 8.47 -0.24 -2.82
CA PHE A 275 9.32 -1.31 -2.26
C PHE A 275 10.47 -0.75 -1.39
N PHE A 276 11.06 0.39 -1.79
CA PHE A 276 12.16 1.02 -1.08
C PHE A 276 11.74 1.63 0.26
N GLU A 277 10.58 2.28 0.32
CA GLU A 277 9.97 2.77 1.57
C GLU A 277 9.65 1.60 2.53
N GLY A 278 9.22 0.46 1.98
CA GLY A 278 8.90 -0.78 2.71
C GLY A 278 10.09 -1.70 3.03
N ARG A 279 11.35 -1.30 2.79
CA ARG A 279 12.53 -2.20 2.87
C ARG A 279 12.66 -2.97 4.20
N TYR A 280 12.45 -2.29 5.33
CA TYR A 280 12.54 -2.91 6.66
C TYR A 280 11.41 -3.91 6.93
N LEU A 281 10.25 -3.67 6.34
CA LEU A 281 9.11 -4.56 6.44
C LEU A 281 9.35 -5.86 5.65
N ILE A 282 9.87 -5.75 4.43
CA ILE A 282 10.20 -6.92 3.59
C ILE A 282 11.33 -7.73 4.23
N LEU A 283 12.32 -7.06 4.85
CA LEU A 283 13.39 -7.72 5.59
C LEU A 283 12.83 -8.60 6.72
N LEU A 284 11.91 -8.05 7.51
CA LEU A 284 11.31 -8.81 8.62
C LEU A 284 10.39 -9.93 8.12
N MET A 285 9.65 -9.71 7.04
CA MET A 285 8.83 -10.73 6.38
C MET A 285 9.68 -11.90 5.89
N GLY A 286 10.83 -11.63 5.25
CA GLY A 286 11.77 -12.66 4.82
C GLY A 286 12.35 -13.43 6.00
N ALA A 287 12.75 -12.75 7.08
CA ALA A 287 13.28 -13.39 8.28
C ALA A 287 12.26 -14.30 8.98
N PHE A 288 11.01 -13.85 9.13
CA PHE A 288 9.95 -14.68 9.70
C PHE A 288 9.52 -15.81 8.76
N SER A 289 9.52 -15.59 7.43
CA SER A 289 9.24 -16.63 6.43
C SER A 289 10.27 -17.76 6.47
N ILE A 290 11.55 -17.45 6.69
CA ILE A 290 12.58 -18.47 6.94
C ILE A 290 12.25 -19.28 8.21
N TYR A 291 11.88 -18.59 9.30
CA TYR A 291 11.52 -19.24 10.57
C TYR A 291 10.30 -20.17 10.42
N THR A 292 9.22 -19.70 9.79
CA THR A 292 8.02 -20.53 9.58
C THR A 292 8.25 -21.63 8.54
N GLY A 293 9.05 -21.37 7.51
CA GLY A 293 9.48 -22.38 6.54
C GLY A 293 10.24 -23.54 7.22
N PHE A 294 11.08 -23.24 8.21
CA PHE A 294 11.74 -24.27 9.02
C PHE A 294 10.76 -25.03 9.92
N ILE A 295 9.72 -24.38 10.46
CA ILE A 295 8.65 -25.05 11.21
C ILE A 295 7.87 -26.00 10.30
N TYR A 296 7.51 -25.58 9.09
CA TYR A 296 6.84 -26.44 8.11
C TYR A 296 7.77 -27.49 7.52
N ASN A 297 9.08 -27.28 7.64
CA ASN A 297 10.13 -28.08 7.02
C ASN A 297 9.94 -28.16 5.49
N GLU A 298 9.71 -27.01 4.86
CA GLU A 298 9.53 -26.86 3.42
C GLU A 298 10.60 -25.89 2.87
N CYS A 299 11.45 -26.39 1.97
CA CYS A 299 12.45 -25.61 1.23
C CYS A 299 12.32 -25.91 -0.26
N PHE A 300 11.77 -24.99 -1.05
CA PHE A 300 11.44 -25.23 -2.47
C PHE A 300 10.63 -26.53 -2.66
N SER A 301 9.60 -26.73 -1.82
CA SER A 301 8.77 -27.95 -1.76
C SER A 301 9.47 -29.25 -1.27
N LYS A 302 10.76 -29.20 -0.90
CA LYS A 302 11.48 -30.35 -0.33
C LYS A 302 11.71 -30.22 1.17
N ALA A 303 11.57 -31.34 1.87
CA ALA A 303 11.89 -31.40 3.30
C ALA A 303 13.39 -31.53 3.53
N THR A 304 13.87 -30.85 4.57
CA THR A 304 15.26 -30.92 5.02
C THR A 304 15.38 -31.92 6.16
N VAL A 305 16.40 -32.78 6.11
CA VAL A 305 16.67 -33.77 7.17
C VAL A 305 17.66 -33.15 8.16
N ILE A 306 17.15 -32.42 9.16
CA ILE A 306 17.97 -31.80 10.21
C ILE A 306 18.25 -32.82 11.33
N PHE A 307 17.22 -33.55 11.76
CA PHE A 307 17.28 -34.61 12.76
C PHE A 307 16.86 -35.95 12.13
N PRO A 308 17.23 -37.10 12.74
CA PRO A 308 16.71 -38.39 12.29
C PRO A 308 15.17 -38.41 12.37
N SER A 309 14.53 -39.01 11.36
CA SER A 309 13.07 -39.15 11.33
C SER A 309 12.59 -39.95 12.55
N ALA A 310 11.49 -39.50 13.15
CA ALA A 310 10.91 -40.19 14.29
C ALA A 310 10.13 -41.45 13.88
N TRP A 311 9.77 -41.51 12.59
CA TRP A 311 9.23 -42.70 11.95
C TRP A 311 10.37 -43.62 11.47
N SER A 312 10.29 -44.91 11.79
CA SER A 312 11.22 -45.92 11.25
C SER A 312 10.50 -46.97 10.41
N VAL A 313 10.83 -46.99 9.12
CA VAL A 313 10.34 -48.00 8.17
C VAL A 313 10.95 -49.38 8.43
N ALA A 314 12.20 -49.43 8.90
CA ALA A 314 12.91 -50.68 9.16
C ALA A 314 12.25 -51.55 10.25
N THR A 315 11.69 -50.92 11.28
CA THR A 315 10.97 -51.66 12.34
C THR A 315 9.66 -52.23 11.81
N MET A 316 8.95 -51.50 10.95
CA MET A 316 7.75 -52.02 10.29
C MET A 316 8.11 -53.23 9.42
N ALA A 317 9.12 -53.11 8.56
CA ALA A 317 9.56 -54.19 7.68
C ALA A 317 9.94 -55.48 8.43
N ASN A 318 10.55 -55.35 9.62
CA ASN A 318 10.88 -56.48 10.49
C ASN A 318 9.65 -57.14 11.13
N HIS A 319 8.61 -56.36 11.47
CA HIS A 319 7.38 -56.86 12.09
C HIS A 319 6.38 -57.42 11.08
N SER A 320 6.27 -56.85 9.88
CA SER A 320 5.30 -57.24 8.85
C SER A 320 5.87 -58.14 7.75
N SER A 321 7.12 -58.62 7.90
CA SER A 321 7.79 -59.53 6.95
C SER A 321 7.62 -59.11 5.48
N TRP A 322 7.90 -57.84 5.15
CA TRP A 322 7.82 -57.37 3.78
C TRP A 322 8.87 -58.08 2.90
N SER A 323 8.44 -59.09 2.13
CA SER A 323 9.29 -59.77 1.17
C SER A 323 9.46 -58.95 -0.11
N SER A 324 10.53 -59.20 -0.87
CA SER A 324 10.73 -58.55 -2.18
C SER A 324 9.56 -58.79 -3.15
N ALA A 325 8.88 -59.94 -3.04
CA ALA A 325 7.67 -60.25 -3.80
C ALA A 325 6.45 -59.43 -3.35
N TYR A 326 6.32 -59.13 -2.06
CA TYR A 326 5.26 -58.27 -1.52
C TYR A 326 5.43 -56.81 -1.97
N LEU A 327 6.67 -56.31 -1.95
CA LEU A 327 7.00 -54.96 -2.42
C LEU A 327 6.77 -54.78 -3.93
N ALA A 328 6.96 -55.84 -4.72
CA ALA A 328 6.67 -55.80 -6.15
C ALA A 328 5.16 -55.76 -6.46
N THR A 329 4.31 -56.25 -5.54
CA THR A 329 2.86 -56.33 -5.74
C THR A 329 2.10 -55.16 -5.12
N HIS A 330 2.65 -54.50 -4.09
CA HIS A 330 2.00 -53.40 -3.37
C HIS A 330 2.82 -52.09 -3.51
N PRO A 331 2.45 -51.18 -4.43
CA PRO A 331 3.19 -49.95 -4.67
C PRO A 331 3.03 -48.89 -3.56
N SER A 332 1.98 -48.99 -2.74
CA SER A 332 1.74 -48.11 -1.59
C SER A 332 1.78 -48.92 -0.30
N LEU A 333 2.65 -48.52 0.62
CA LEU A 333 2.81 -49.16 1.93
C LEU A 333 2.22 -48.26 3.02
N THR A 334 1.52 -48.86 3.98
CA THR A 334 1.01 -48.18 5.18
C THR A 334 1.94 -48.46 6.36
N LEU A 335 2.24 -47.43 7.14
CA LEU A 335 3.00 -47.54 8.39
C LEU A 335 1.99 -47.47 9.55
N ASP A 336 1.91 -48.53 10.34
CA ASP A 336 1.01 -48.58 11.48
C ASP A 336 1.68 -47.99 12.73
N PRO A 337 1.19 -46.86 13.26
CA PRO A 337 1.80 -46.21 14.43
C PRO A 337 1.65 -47.01 15.73
N ASN A 338 0.74 -47.99 15.78
CA ASN A 338 0.50 -48.82 16.96
C ASN A 338 1.58 -49.91 17.15
N VAL A 339 2.36 -50.21 16.10
CA VAL A 339 3.45 -51.19 16.17
C VAL A 339 4.64 -50.59 16.91
N SER A 340 5.15 -51.32 17.90
CA SER A 340 6.24 -50.86 18.76
C SER A 340 7.48 -50.44 17.96
N GLY A 341 7.96 -49.23 18.18
CA GLY A 341 9.17 -48.70 17.57
C GLY A 341 9.00 -48.09 16.18
N VAL A 342 7.82 -48.20 15.53
CA VAL A 342 7.52 -47.53 14.24
C VAL A 342 7.43 -46.01 14.42
N PHE A 343 6.78 -45.55 15.49
CA PHE A 343 6.76 -44.15 15.91
C PHE A 343 7.52 -43.99 17.23
N ARG A 344 8.65 -43.29 17.22
CA ARG A 344 9.54 -43.14 18.39
C ARG A 344 9.29 -41.87 19.21
N GLY A 345 8.35 -41.03 18.79
CA GLY A 345 8.00 -39.76 19.43
C GLY A 345 7.80 -38.62 18.42
N PRO A 346 7.45 -37.41 18.88
CA PRO A 346 7.37 -36.24 18.01
C PRO A 346 8.76 -35.81 17.54
N TYR A 347 8.83 -35.26 16.32
CA TYR A 347 10.05 -34.69 15.78
C TYR A 347 10.46 -33.44 16.59
N PRO A 348 11.74 -33.27 16.97
CA PRO A 348 12.13 -32.20 17.90
C PRO A 348 11.87 -30.77 17.41
N PHE A 349 11.88 -30.53 16.10
CA PHE A 349 11.75 -29.19 15.53
C PHE A 349 11.04 -29.20 14.18
N GLY A 350 9.83 -28.67 14.13
CA GLY A 350 9.03 -28.62 12.89
C GLY A 350 8.37 -29.95 12.53
N ILE A 351 8.05 -30.13 11.26
CA ILE A 351 7.37 -31.32 10.74
C ILE A 351 8.39 -32.39 10.31
N ASP A 352 8.09 -33.66 10.62
CA ASP A 352 8.97 -34.79 10.25
C ASP A 352 9.13 -34.88 8.71
N PRO A 353 10.37 -34.95 8.18
CA PRO A 353 10.64 -35.09 6.75
C PRO A 353 9.92 -36.24 6.06
N ILE A 354 9.58 -37.32 6.78
CA ILE A 354 8.89 -38.48 6.19
C ILE A 354 7.56 -38.10 5.53
N TRP A 355 6.89 -37.05 6.04
CA TRP A 355 5.63 -36.58 5.50
C TRP A 355 5.76 -36.05 4.08
N SER A 356 6.90 -35.47 3.66
CA SER A 356 7.06 -35.01 2.27
C SER A 356 7.12 -36.16 1.26
N LEU A 357 7.38 -37.38 1.71
CA LEU A 357 7.41 -38.59 0.88
C LEU A 357 6.07 -39.34 0.90
N ALA A 358 5.19 -39.03 1.85
CA ALA A 358 3.95 -39.76 2.07
C ALA A 358 2.88 -39.35 1.06
N THR A 359 2.09 -40.31 0.58
CA THR A 359 0.94 -40.05 -0.30
C THR A 359 -0.20 -39.34 0.41
N ASN A 360 -0.32 -39.52 1.73
CA ASN A 360 -1.35 -38.94 2.58
C ASN A 360 -0.91 -37.64 3.29
N HIS A 361 0.19 -37.02 2.86
CA HIS A 361 0.73 -35.81 3.49
C HIS A 361 -0.27 -34.65 3.49
N LEU A 362 -1.05 -34.48 2.41
CA LEU A 362 -2.02 -33.40 2.29
C LEU A 362 -3.12 -33.50 3.36
N ASN A 363 -3.57 -34.70 3.70
CA ASN A 363 -4.58 -34.90 4.74
C ASN A 363 -4.07 -34.49 6.12
N PHE A 364 -2.80 -34.81 6.42
CA PHE A 364 -2.15 -34.40 7.66
C PHE A 364 -1.93 -32.88 7.72
N LEU A 365 -1.30 -32.30 6.69
CA LEU A 365 -0.99 -30.87 6.64
C LEU A 365 -2.25 -30.00 6.61
N ASN A 366 -3.31 -30.43 5.92
CA ASN A 366 -4.59 -29.74 5.90
C ASN A 366 -5.18 -29.65 7.32
N SER A 367 -5.28 -30.78 8.02
CA SER A 367 -5.80 -30.84 9.39
C SER A 367 -4.97 -30.00 10.37
N PHE A 368 -3.64 -29.99 10.21
CA PHE A 368 -2.72 -29.21 11.05
C PHE A 368 -2.82 -27.70 10.77
N LYS A 369 -2.64 -27.28 9.51
CA LYS A 369 -2.61 -25.87 9.11
C LYS A 369 -3.97 -25.20 9.37
N MET A 370 -5.09 -25.88 9.13
CA MET A 370 -6.43 -25.37 9.44
C MET A 370 -6.60 -25.09 10.94
N LYS A 371 -6.21 -26.03 11.81
CA LYS A 371 -6.33 -25.86 13.27
C LYS A 371 -5.40 -24.75 13.78
N MET A 372 -4.18 -24.69 13.28
CA MET A 372 -3.22 -23.65 13.66
C MET A 372 -3.73 -22.25 13.30
N SER A 373 -4.30 -22.10 12.10
CA SER A 373 -4.93 -20.86 11.62
C SER A 373 -6.04 -20.35 12.56
N VAL A 374 -6.93 -21.25 13.01
CA VAL A 374 -8.00 -20.90 13.96
C VAL A 374 -7.44 -20.49 15.32
N VAL A 375 -6.46 -21.24 15.84
CA VAL A 375 -5.80 -20.91 17.13
C VAL A 375 -5.13 -19.55 17.08
N LEU A 376 -4.37 -19.28 16.02
CA LEU A 376 -3.70 -17.99 15.84
C LEU A 376 -4.71 -16.84 15.76
N GLY A 377 -5.79 -17.02 14.98
CA GLY A 377 -6.82 -16.00 14.81
C GLY A 377 -7.48 -15.60 16.12
N ILE A 378 -7.82 -16.58 16.96
CA ILE A 378 -8.49 -16.33 18.24
C ILE A 378 -7.55 -15.65 19.23
N VAL A 379 -6.27 -16.04 19.27
CA VAL A 379 -5.24 -15.37 20.08
C VAL A 379 -5.04 -13.92 19.61
N HIS A 380 -4.93 -13.69 18.30
CA HIS A 380 -4.73 -12.36 17.73
C HIS A 380 -5.93 -11.43 17.97
N MET A 381 -7.16 -11.90 17.79
CA MET A 381 -8.37 -11.12 18.10
C MET A 381 -8.53 -10.86 19.60
N SER A 382 -8.26 -11.85 20.45
CA SER A 382 -8.30 -11.67 21.91
C SER A 382 -7.29 -10.62 22.35
N PHE A 383 -6.11 -10.60 21.73
CA PHE A 383 -5.11 -9.55 21.96
C PHE A 383 -5.62 -8.16 21.53
N GLY A 384 -6.31 -8.04 20.40
CA GLY A 384 -6.92 -6.78 19.96
C GLY A 384 -7.96 -6.23 20.96
N VAL A 385 -8.84 -7.08 21.47
CA VAL A 385 -9.84 -6.67 22.48
C VAL A 385 -9.14 -6.24 23.78
N LEU A 386 -8.07 -6.92 24.21
CA LEU A 386 -7.26 -6.49 25.36
C LEU A 386 -6.63 -5.11 25.17
N LEU A 387 -6.25 -4.71 23.95
CA LEU A 387 -5.76 -3.36 23.68
C LEU A 387 -6.84 -2.29 23.87
N GLY A 388 -8.10 -2.62 23.54
CA GLY A 388 -9.26 -1.76 23.82
C GLY A 388 -9.42 -1.44 25.31
N ALA A 389 -9.07 -2.40 26.19
CA ALA A 389 -9.09 -2.19 27.63
C ALA A 389 -8.20 -1.01 28.07
N PHE A 390 -6.99 -0.91 27.51
CA PHE A 390 -6.08 0.19 27.83
C PHE A 390 -6.63 1.54 27.40
N ASN A 391 -7.35 1.59 26.27
CA ASN A 391 -7.98 2.80 25.78
C ASN A 391 -9.05 3.30 26.78
N HIS A 392 -9.95 2.43 27.21
CA HIS A 392 -10.99 2.79 28.19
C HIS A 392 -10.42 3.19 29.56
N VAL A 393 -9.33 2.56 30.00
CA VAL A 393 -8.64 2.92 31.24
C VAL A 393 -7.99 4.31 31.12
N HIS A 394 -7.34 4.60 30.00
CA HIS A 394 -6.69 5.90 29.75
C HIS A 394 -7.70 7.05 29.73
N PHE A 395 -8.81 6.91 29.00
CA PHE A 395 -9.90 7.89 28.96
C PHE A 395 -10.79 7.90 30.22
N ARG A 396 -10.46 7.09 31.25
CA ARG A 396 -11.20 6.97 32.53
C ARG A 396 -12.69 6.62 32.37
N GLN A 397 -13.03 5.83 31.37
CA GLN A 397 -14.40 5.41 31.06
C GLN A 397 -14.73 4.04 31.70
N TRP A 398 -14.79 3.98 33.03
CA TRP A 398 -15.03 2.74 33.79
C TRP A 398 -16.31 1.98 33.42
N HIS A 399 -17.35 2.71 33.01
CA HIS A 399 -18.62 2.11 32.59
C HIS A 399 -18.48 1.26 31.33
N ARG A 400 -17.72 1.73 30.32
CA ARG A 400 -17.46 0.98 29.08
C ARG A 400 -16.61 -0.26 29.33
N LEU A 401 -15.64 -0.17 30.24
CA LEU A 401 -14.82 -1.32 30.63
C LEU A 401 -15.67 -2.50 31.15
N VAL A 402 -16.71 -2.22 31.94
CA VAL A 402 -17.55 -3.27 32.54
C VAL A 402 -18.69 -3.69 31.61
N LEU A 403 -19.28 -2.75 30.86
CA LEU A 403 -20.50 -2.98 30.09
C LEU A 403 -20.27 -3.31 28.60
N GLU A 404 -19.11 -2.96 28.04
CA GLU A 404 -18.73 -3.28 26.65
C GLU A 404 -17.64 -4.36 26.65
N LEU A 405 -16.45 -4.06 27.16
CA LEU A 405 -15.28 -4.95 27.05
C LEU A 405 -15.47 -6.33 27.73
N LEU A 406 -16.01 -6.36 28.95
CA LEU A 406 -16.15 -7.61 29.70
C LEU A 406 -17.12 -8.59 29.01
N PRO A 407 -18.36 -8.18 28.61
CA PRO A 407 -19.24 -9.02 27.79
C PRO A 407 -18.62 -9.48 26.47
N GLU A 408 -17.88 -8.61 25.78
CA GLU A 408 -17.17 -8.92 24.54
C GLU A 408 -16.11 -10.03 24.73
N MET A 409 -15.24 -9.86 25.73
CA MET A 409 -14.22 -10.86 26.07
C MET A 409 -14.84 -12.19 26.49
N ILE A 410 -15.90 -12.16 27.30
CA ILE A 410 -16.62 -13.36 27.71
C ILE A 410 -17.24 -14.06 26.50
N PHE A 411 -17.90 -13.31 25.60
CA PHE A 411 -18.51 -13.87 24.39
C PHE A 411 -17.47 -14.56 23.50
N LEU A 412 -16.34 -13.89 23.23
CA LEU A 412 -15.26 -14.41 22.38
C LEU A 412 -14.60 -15.65 23.01
N LEU A 413 -14.24 -15.60 24.29
CA LEU A 413 -13.55 -16.70 24.97
C LEU A 413 -14.46 -17.90 25.24
N ALA A 414 -15.74 -17.67 25.56
CA ALA A 414 -16.68 -18.75 25.85
C ALA A 414 -16.95 -19.62 24.62
N LEU A 415 -17.08 -19.02 23.43
CA LEU A 415 -17.35 -19.75 22.18
C LEU A 415 -16.05 -20.22 21.52
N PHE A 416 -15.17 -19.28 21.17
CA PHE A 416 -14.00 -19.55 20.35
C PHE A 416 -12.77 -19.92 21.19
N GLY A 417 -12.61 -19.32 22.38
CA GLY A 417 -11.57 -19.77 23.33
C GLY A 417 -11.75 -21.25 23.72
N TYR A 418 -13.00 -21.69 23.89
CA TYR A 418 -13.30 -23.11 24.11
C TYR A 418 -12.96 -24.00 22.91
N LEU A 419 -13.17 -23.53 21.68
CA LEU A 419 -12.74 -24.24 20.47
C LEU A 419 -11.22 -24.46 20.46
N VAL A 420 -10.43 -23.45 20.83
CA VAL A 420 -8.97 -23.57 20.99
C VAL A 420 -8.60 -24.61 22.04
N PHE A 421 -9.29 -24.59 23.19
CA PHE A 421 -9.11 -25.59 24.24
C PHE A 421 -9.38 -27.02 23.72
N LEU A 422 -10.46 -27.25 22.96
CA LEU A 422 -10.76 -28.55 22.37
C LEU A 422 -9.68 -29.04 21.40
N VAL A 423 -9.08 -28.13 20.61
CA VAL A 423 -7.97 -28.45 19.70
C VAL A 423 -6.76 -28.96 20.48
N PHE A 424 -6.32 -28.21 21.50
CA PHE A 424 -5.17 -28.62 22.32
C PHE A 424 -5.44 -29.89 23.13
N TYR A 425 -6.64 -30.01 23.71
CA TYR A 425 -7.04 -31.20 24.44
C TYR A 425 -6.98 -32.44 23.53
N LYS A 426 -7.54 -32.35 22.31
CA LYS A 426 -7.50 -33.46 21.35
C LYS A 426 -6.08 -33.85 20.96
N TRP A 427 -5.16 -32.89 20.83
CA TRP A 427 -3.75 -33.16 20.52
C TRP A 427 -3.00 -33.88 21.64
N ILE A 428 -3.40 -33.72 22.90
CA ILE A 428 -2.71 -34.30 24.06
C ILE A 428 -3.27 -35.68 24.42
N THR A 429 -4.59 -35.88 24.33
CA THR A 429 -5.23 -37.10 24.88
C THR A 429 -5.32 -38.26 23.91
N PHE A 430 -5.59 -38.02 22.63
CA PHE A 430 -5.83 -39.09 21.67
C PHE A 430 -4.52 -39.59 21.07
N THR A 431 -4.20 -40.86 21.31
CA THR A 431 -3.05 -41.54 20.72
C THR A 431 -3.46 -42.46 19.57
N ALA A 432 -2.48 -43.04 18.87
CA ALA A 432 -2.72 -43.95 17.75
C ALA A 432 -3.63 -45.15 18.11
N ALA A 433 -3.58 -45.62 19.36
CA ALA A 433 -4.37 -46.75 19.85
C ALA A 433 -5.88 -46.46 19.91
N GLU A 434 -6.27 -45.19 20.08
CA GLU A 434 -7.66 -44.75 20.23
C GLU A 434 -8.19 -44.01 18.98
N SER A 435 -7.45 -44.10 17.87
CA SER A 435 -7.71 -43.35 16.64
C SER A 435 -9.09 -43.63 16.01
N LEU A 436 -9.60 -44.86 16.14
CA LEU A 436 -10.92 -45.26 15.62
C LEU A 436 -12.09 -44.56 16.33
N VAL A 437 -11.87 -44.11 17.57
CA VAL A 437 -12.90 -43.53 18.44
C VAL A 437 -12.74 -42.00 18.52
N ALA A 438 -11.77 -41.43 17.78
CA ALA A 438 -11.41 -40.02 17.89
C ALA A 438 -12.53 -39.10 17.35
N PRO A 439 -13.18 -38.29 18.21
CA PRO A 439 -14.35 -37.49 17.84
C PRO A 439 -14.01 -36.30 16.95
N SER A 440 -14.98 -35.82 16.16
CA SER A 440 -14.82 -34.62 15.32
C SER A 440 -15.08 -33.34 16.10
N ILE A 441 -14.13 -32.40 16.08
CA ILE A 441 -14.24 -31.10 16.76
C ILE A 441 -15.35 -30.25 16.13
N LEU A 442 -15.52 -30.33 14.80
CA LEU A 442 -16.51 -29.53 14.08
C LEU A 442 -17.94 -29.90 14.52
N ILE A 443 -18.24 -31.19 14.62
CA ILE A 443 -19.55 -31.68 15.03
C ILE A 443 -19.83 -31.25 16.48
N HIS A 444 -18.85 -31.36 17.39
CA HIS A 444 -19.01 -30.90 18.77
C HIS A 444 -19.22 -29.40 18.90
N PHE A 445 -18.66 -28.61 17.98
CA PHE A 445 -18.89 -27.17 17.93
C PHE A 445 -20.29 -26.84 17.40
N ILE A 446 -20.82 -27.60 16.43
CA ILE A 446 -22.19 -27.44 15.92
C ILE A 446 -23.21 -27.87 16.98
N ASP A 447 -23.00 -29.04 17.60
CA ASP A 447 -23.86 -29.59 18.66
C ASP A 447 -23.94 -28.67 19.88
N MET A 448 -22.84 -27.96 20.18
CA MET A 448 -22.81 -26.95 21.23
C MET A 448 -23.85 -25.84 21.00
N PHE A 449 -24.02 -25.35 19.77
CA PHE A 449 -25.02 -24.31 19.46
C PHE A 449 -26.44 -24.86 19.30
N LEU A 450 -26.57 -26.09 18.79
CA LEU A 450 -27.87 -26.71 18.54
C LEU A 450 -28.49 -27.38 19.79
N PHE A 451 -27.72 -27.46 20.89
CA PHE A 451 -28.08 -28.21 22.11
C PHE A 451 -28.47 -29.67 21.83
N THR A 452 -27.86 -30.28 20.81
CA THR A 452 -28.04 -31.68 20.43
C THR A 452 -26.91 -32.54 20.97
N SER A 453 -27.16 -33.84 21.11
CA SER A 453 -26.12 -34.81 21.44
C SER A 453 -26.17 -35.95 20.43
N ASN A 454 -25.10 -36.08 19.65
CA ASN A 454 -24.96 -37.16 18.69
C ASN A 454 -24.39 -38.41 19.37
N ALA A 455 -25.10 -39.54 19.26
CA ALA A 455 -24.66 -40.81 19.85
C ALA A 455 -23.36 -41.37 19.22
N ASP A 456 -23.11 -41.02 17.96
CA ASP A 456 -21.94 -41.48 17.20
C ASP A 456 -20.64 -40.72 17.55
N ASN A 457 -20.74 -39.57 18.23
CA ASN A 457 -19.60 -38.71 18.54
C ASN A 457 -19.39 -38.64 20.05
N LEU A 458 -18.48 -39.46 20.58
CA LEU A 458 -18.23 -39.56 22.02
C LEU A 458 -17.68 -38.24 22.62
N PRO A 459 -18.02 -37.95 23.89
CA PRO A 459 -17.48 -36.79 24.59
C PRO A 459 -15.97 -36.95 24.83
N LEU A 460 -15.21 -35.87 24.64
CA LEU A 460 -13.75 -35.83 24.81
C LEU A 460 -13.32 -35.96 26.26
N TYR A 461 -14.12 -35.42 27.19
CA TYR A 461 -13.84 -35.47 28.62
C TYR A 461 -15.11 -35.65 29.43
N ARG A 462 -14.93 -36.13 30.67
CA ARG A 462 -16.04 -36.35 31.60
C ARG A 462 -16.69 -35.02 31.96
N GLY A 463 -17.98 -34.89 31.71
CA GLY A 463 -18.72 -33.65 31.99
C GLY A 463 -18.64 -32.59 30.88
N GLN A 464 -18.36 -32.97 29.63
CA GLN A 464 -18.33 -32.01 28.50
C GLN A 464 -19.67 -31.29 28.27
N VAL A 465 -20.79 -32.02 28.30
CA VAL A 465 -22.13 -31.47 28.05
C VAL A 465 -22.47 -30.31 29.00
N PRO A 466 -22.38 -30.45 30.35
CA PRO A 466 -22.72 -29.34 31.24
C PRO A 466 -21.80 -28.12 31.06
N VAL A 467 -20.51 -28.33 30.76
CA VAL A 467 -19.58 -27.22 30.49
C VAL A 467 -19.99 -26.47 29.22
N GLN A 468 -20.29 -27.18 28.13
CA GLN A 468 -20.76 -26.57 26.88
C GLN A 468 -22.07 -25.80 27.09
N THR A 469 -23.03 -26.36 27.81
CA THR A 469 -24.29 -25.67 28.10
C THR A 469 -24.06 -24.39 28.91
N VAL A 470 -23.21 -24.42 29.94
CA VAL A 470 -22.88 -23.22 30.74
C VAL A 470 -22.20 -22.15 29.89
N LEU A 471 -21.25 -22.52 29.03
CA LEU A 471 -20.54 -21.58 28.16
C LEU A 471 -21.48 -20.89 27.18
N VAL A 472 -22.40 -21.64 26.55
CA VAL A 472 -23.37 -21.06 25.61
C VAL A 472 -24.37 -20.16 26.34
N VAL A 473 -24.87 -20.58 27.51
CA VAL A 473 -25.76 -19.73 28.33
C VAL A 473 -25.05 -18.44 28.74
N LEU A 474 -23.77 -18.51 29.11
CA LEU A 474 -22.96 -17.33 29.44
C LEU A 474 -22.77 -16.40 28.24
N ALA A 475 -22.49 -16.95 27.06
CA ALA A 475 -22.37 -16.19 25.81
C ALA A 475 -23.71 -15.56 25.37
N LEU A 476 -24.83 -16.24 25.56
CA LEU A 476 -26.16 -15.68 25.29
C LEU A 476 -26.54 -14.61 26.31
N ALA A 477 -26.14 -14.77 27.57
CA ALA A 477 -26.39 -13.78 28.62
C ALA A 477 -25.56 -12.49 28.44
N SER A 478 -24.41 -12.55 27.77
CA SER A 478 -23.59 -11.36 27.51
C SER A 478 -24.20 -10.43 26.44
N VAL A 479 -25.03 -10.96 25.52
CA VAL A 479 -25.66 -10.17 24.45
C VAL A 479 -26.65 -9.11 24.99
N PRO A 480 -27.62 -9.44 25.87
CA PRO A 480 -28.46 -8.42 26.50
C PRO A 480 -27.70 -7.40 27.33
N VAL A 481 -26.61 -7.82 28.00
CA VAL A 481 -25.76 -6.92 28.78
C VAL A 481 -25.09 -5.89 27.87
N LEU A 482 -24.58 -6.31 26.71
CA LEU A 482 -23.96 -5.41 25.74
C LEU A 482 -24.97 -4.44 25.11
N LEU A 483 -26.17 -4.95 24.77
CA LEU A 483 -27.21 -4.17 24.10
C LEU A 483 -27.80 -3.09 25.03
N VAL A 484 -28.10 -3.45 26.27
CA VAL A 484 -28.93 -2.64 27.17
C VAL A 484 -28.11 -1.97 28.28
N GLY A 485 -26.90 -2.47 28.57
CA GLY A 485 -26.07 -2.00 29.68
C GLY A 485 -25.69 -0.53 29.58
N THR A 486 -25.10 -0.10 28.45
CA THR A 486 -24.65 1.28 28.25
C THR A 486 -25.79 2.30 28.14
N PRO A 487 -26.89 2.07 27.39
CA PRO A 487 -28.00 3.02 27.36
C PRO A 487 -28.69 3.13 28.73
N LEU A 488 -28.88 2.03 29.47
CA LEU A 488 -29.45 2.09 30.82
C LEU A 488 -28.55 2.84 31.81
N TYR A 489 -27.23 2.66 31.72
CA TYR A 489 -26.29 3.39 32.57
C TYR A 489 -26.37 4.90 32.33
N ARG A 490 -26.38 5.33 31.05
CA ARG A 490 -26.53 6.73 30.68
C ARG A 490 -27.89 7.29 31.10
N TRP A 491 -28.95 6.53 30.92
CA TRP A 491 -30.31 6.89 31.34
C TRP A 491 -30.47 7.03 32.86
N SER A 492 -29.87 6.13 33.64
CA SER A 492 -29.86 6.23 35.10
C SER A 492 -29.12 7.47 35.58
N ARG A 493 -27.98 7.79 34.95
CA ARG A 493 -27.19 8.99 35.26
C ARG A 493 -27.90 10.29 34.86
N SER A 494 -28.67 10.30 33.78
CA SER A 494 -29.45 11.48 33.38
C SER A 494 -30.68 11.71 34.26
N ARG A 495 -31.19 10.66 34.93
CA ARG A 495 -32.27 10.75 35.94
C ARG A 495 -31.80 11.07 37.36
N ALA A 496 -30.53 10.85 37.69
CA ALA A 496 -30.00 11.22 39.01
C ALA A 496 -30.13 12.74 39.21
N PRO A 497 -30.88 13.22 40.22
CA PRO A 497 -30.98 14.65 40.48
C PRO A 497 -29.58 15.19 40.79
N ARG A 498 -29.16 16.24 40.09
CA ARG A 498 -27.93 16.99 40.38
C ARG A 498 -28.04 17.57 41.80
N THR A 499 -27.66 16.81 42.81
CA THR A 499 -27.50 17.33 44.18
C THR A 499 -26.24 18.20 44.24
N GLY A 500 -26.45 19.50 44.07
CA GLY A 500 -25.71 20.60 44.70
C GLY A 500 -24.18 20.60 44.63
N ARG A 501 -23.64 21.36 43.66
CA ARG A 501 -22.55 22.34 43.87
C ARG A 501 -22.50 23.28 42.66
N PRO A 502 -22.82 24.58 42.81
CA PRO A 502 -22.50 25.56 41.78
C PRO A 502 -20.98 25.77 41.77
N ALA A 503 -20.36 25.58 40.61
CA ALA A 503 -19.03 26.14 40.36
C ALA A 503 -19.16 27.68 40.31
N PRO A 504 -18.14 28.45 40.74
CA PRO A 504 -18.28 29.89 40.88
C PRO A 504 -18.47 30.53 39.50
N VAL A 505 -19.58 31.26 39.39
CA VAL A 505 -19.84 32.19 38.29
C VAL A 505 -18.81 33.31 38.41
N ALA A 506 -17.86 33.36 37.49
CA ALA A 506 -17.10 34.59 37.23
C ALA A 506 -18.04 35.54 36.46
N THR A 507 -18.53 36.53 37.18
CA THR A 507 -19.24 37.71 36.67
C THR A 507 -18.40 38.44 35.62
N VAL A 508 -18.92 38.59 34.41
CA VAL A 508 -18.63 39.76 33.57
C VAL A 508 -19.96 40.25 33.01
N GLU A 509 -20.22 41.52 33.28
CA GLU A 509 -21.42 42.29 32.98
C GLU A 509 -21.68 42.38 31.47
N GLN A 510 -22.94 42.25 31.07
CA GLN A 510 -23.42 42.66 29.76
C GLN A 510 -24.40 43.81 29.95
N GLU A 511 -23.94 45.03 29.65
CA GLU A 511 -24.83 46.14 29.28
C GLU A 511 -25.23 46.02 27.79
N PRO A 512 -26.46 46.37 27.39
CA PRO A 512 -26.90 46.32 26.00
C PRO A 512 -27.01 47.72 25.39
N LEU A 513 -26.37 48.02 24.25
CA LEU A 513 -26.69 49.20 23.44
C LEU A 513 -26.39 49.03 21.94
N LEU A 514 -27.49 48.97 21.17
CA LEU A 514 -27.81 49.62 19.88
C LEU A 514 -26.88 49.59 18.64
N GLU A 515 -27.47 49.05 17.56
CA GLU A 515 -27.50 49.49 16.15
C GLU A 515 -26.31 50.24 15.52
N GLY A 516 -25.82 49.66 14.40
CA GLY A 516 -24.94 50.31 13.44
C GLY A 516 -24.85 49.50 12.14
N GLN A 517 -25.55 49.99 11.12
CA GLN A 517 -25.72 49.48 9.76
C GLN A 517 -24.42 49.26 8.95
N GLU A 518 -24.57 48.37 7.95
CA GLU A 518 -24.02 48.43 6.57
C GLU A 518 -22.78 47.61 6.16
N ALA A 519 -23.11 46.57 5.37
CA ALA A 519 -22.68 46.32 3.99
C ALA A 519 -21.38 45.53 3.69
N GLY A 520 -21.56 44.43 2.94
CA GLY A 520 -20.54 43.97 1.97
C GLY A 520 -20.35 42.47 1.78
N ASN A 521 -21.30 41.81 1.09
CA ASN A 521 -21.16 40.63 0.22
C ASN A 521 -19.99 39.63 0.40
N SER A 522 -20.29 38.34 0.63
CA SER A 522 -20.27 37.33 -0.45
C SER A 522 -20.59 35.88 -0.01
N VAL A 523 -21.64 35.35 -0.67
CA VAL A 523 -21.75 34.01 -1.31
C VAL A 523 -21.75 32.74 -0.44
N ASN A 524 -22.98 32.22 -0.29
CA ASN A 524 -23.41 30.81 -0.39
C ASN A 524 -22.69 29.73 0.44
N SER A 525 -23.25 29.46 1.62
CA SER A 525 -23.58 28.07 1.98
C SER A 525 -25.06 28.02 2.37
N THR A 526 -25.78 27.13 1.72
CA THR A 526 -27.21 26.85 1.91
C THR A 526 -27.47 26.42 3.35
N LYS A 527 -28.03 27.33 4.14
CA LYS A 527 -28.80 27.03 5.35
C LYS A 527 -30.25 26.87 4.92
N GLU A 528 -30.72 25.63 4.88
CA GLU A 528 -32.14 25.34 5.06
C GLU A 528 -32.34 24.93 6.53
N ASP A 529 -33.24 25.66 7.17
CA ASP A 529 -34.03 25.35 8.36
C ASP A 529 -33.36 25.41 9.75
N VAL A 530 -33.29 26.65 10.27
CA VAL A 530 -33.39 26.94 11.70
C VAL A 530 -34.67 27.77 11.90
N GLU A 531 -35.74 27.11 12.31
CA GLU A 531 -36.83 27.64 13.16
C GLU A 531 -37.49 26.41 13.82
N SER A 532 -37.29 26.18 15.12
CA SER A 532 -38.26 26.61 16.12
C SER A 532 -37.71 26.37 17.53
N GLY A 533 -37.93 27.35 18.40
CA GLY A 533 -37.74 27.21 19.84
C GLY A 533 -38.83 26.34 20.48
N GLU A 534 -38.54 25.93 21.72
CA GLU A 534 -39.37 25.15 22.66
C GLU A 534 -39.47 23.62 22.46
N HIS A 535 -38.41 22.85 22.78
CA HIS A 535 -38.57 21.43 23.16
C HIS A 535 -37.52 20.95 24.20
N GLY A 536 -37.74 21.29 25.48
CA GLY A 536 -36.90 20.81 26.60
C GLY A 536 -37.17 19.37 27.07
N ALA A 537 -38.03 18.60 26.37
CA ALA A 537 -38.44 17.25 26.77
C ALA A 537 -38.30 16.18 25.66
N ASP A 538 -38.53 16.54 24.38
CA ASP A 538 -38.47 15.59 23.27
C ASP A 538 -37.04 15.29 22.79
N ASP A 539 -36.11 16.24 22.91
CA ASP A 539 -34.68 16.03 22.59
C ASP A 539 -34.06 14.89 23.42
N LYS A 540 -34.50 14.73 24.67
CA LYS A 540 -34.00 13.65 25.54
C LYS A 540 -34.49 12.27 25.10
N HIS A 541 -35.66 12.20 24.47
CA HIS A 541 -36.23 10.94 23.98
C HIS A 541 -35.61 10.54 22.64
N LEU A 542 -35.32 11.51 21.76
CA LEU A 542 -34.56 11.26 20.52
C LEU A 542 -33.11 10.83 20.80
N ASP A 543 -32.42 11.50 21.71
CA ASP A 543 -31.03 11.19 22.08
C ASP A 543 -30.89 9.77 22.67
N LEU A 544 -31.86 9.32 23.48
CA LEU A 544 -31.90 7.95 23.99
C LEU A 544 -32.15 6.91 22.90
N ALA A 545 -33.04 7.21 21.94
CA ALA A 545 -33.31 6.32 20.82
C ALA A 545 -32.07 6.20 19.91
N GLU A 546 -31.35 7.29 19.68
CA GLU A 546 -30.12 7.32 18.90
C GLU A 546 -28.99 6.51 19.59
N ILE A 547 -28.78 6.72 20.90
CA ILE A 547 -27.80 5.94 21.68
C ILE A 547 -28.15 4.45 21.64
N PHE A 548 -29.44 4.10 21.76
CA PHE A 548 -29.89 2.71 21.69
C PHE A 548 -29.66 2.11 20.31
N MET A 549 -29.99 2.84 19.23
CA MET A 549 -29.76 2.38 17.86
C MET A 549 -28.26 2.16 17.58
N HIS A 550 -27.41 3.12 17.96
CA HIS A 550 -25.97 3.00 17.77
C HIS A 550 -25.39 1.80 18.55
N GLN A 551 -25.81 1.62 19.81
CA GLN A 551 -25.40 0.46 20.61
C GLN A 551 -25.92 -0.87 20.04
N ALA A 552 -27.13 -0.89 19.50
CA ALA A 552 -27.70 -2.08 18.86
C ALA A 552 -26.91 -2.48 17.61
N ILE A 553 -26.54 -1.51 16.78
CA ILE A 553 -25.68 -1.74 15.60
C ILE A 553 -24.33 -2.30 16.05
N HIS A 554 -23.67 -1.65 17.01
CA HIS A 554 -22.39 -2.12 17.56
C HIS A 554 -22.48 -3.55 18.11
N THR A 555 -23.56 -3.87 18.81
CA THR A 555 -23.78 -5.22 19.37
C THR A 555 -23.95 -6.27 18.28
N ILE A 556 -24.76 -5.99 17.26
CA ILE A 556 -25.01 -6.92 16.15
C ILE A 556 -23.74 -7.11 15.32
N GLU A 557 -23.05 -6.01 15.00
CA GLU A 557 -21.80 -6.02 14.27
C GLU A 557 -20.72 -6.79 15.03
N TYR A 558 -20.59 -6.59 16.34
CA TYR A 558 -19.63 -7.34 17.14
C TYR A 558 -19.94 -8.84 17.17
N CYS A 559 -21.19 -9.22 17.48
CA CYS A 559 -21.58 -10.63 17.62
C CYS A 559 -21.45 -11.41 16.30
N LEU A 560 -22.01 -10.89 15.21
CA LEU A 560 -21.90 -11.50 13.88
C LEU A 560 -20.49 -11.39 13.32
N GLY A 561 -19.83 -10.25 13.58
CA GLY A 561 -18.46 -9.98 13.19
C GLY A 561 -17.48 -10.95 13.87
N CYS A 562 -17.68 -11.36 15.12
CA CYS A 562 -16.80 -12.35 15.77
C CYS A 562 -16.79 -13.70 15.06
N VAL A 563 -17.95 -14.17 14.58
CA VAL A 563 -18.04 -15.42 13.81
C VAL A 563 -17.36 -15.26 12.45
N SER A 564 -17.70 -14.18 11.73
CA SER A 564 -17.13 -13.88 10.40
C SER A 564 -15.61 -13.68 10.46
N ASN A 565 -15.13 -12.90 11.43
CA ASN A 565 -13.71 -12.62 11.64
C ASN A 565 -12.94 -13.89 12.03
N THR A 566 -13.50 -14.78 12.85
CA THR A 566 -12.86 -16.07 13.15
C THR A 566 -12.73 -16.94 11.90
N ALA A 567 -13.80 -17.06 11.11
CA ALA A 567 -13.78 -17.81 9.86
C ALA A 567 -12.80 -17.21 8.84
N SER A 568 -12.66 -15.89 8.83
CA SER A 568 -11.73 -15.15 7.97
C SER A 568 -10.27 -15.57 8.16
N TYR A 569 -9.87 -15.98 9.37
CA TYR A 569 -8.51 -16.47 9.62
C TYR A 569 -8.17 -17.77 8.89
N LEU A 570 -9.16 -18.55 8.41
CA LEU A 570 -8.94 -19.73 7.56
C LEU A 570 -8.16 -19.41 6.28
N ARG A 571 -8.13 -18.13 5.85
CA ARG A 571 -7.26 -17.67 4.77
C ARG A 571 -5.78 -17.99 5.02
N LEU A 572 -5.31 -17.92 6.27
CA LEU A 572 -3.93 -18.27 6.64
C LEU A 572 -3.61 -19.68 6.15
N TRP A 573 -4.51 -20.62 6.45
CA TRP A 573 -4.39 -22.00 6.02
C TRP A 573 -4.49 -22.13 4.50
N ALA A 574 -5.56 -21.61 3.90
CA ALA A 574 -5.83 -21.77 2.47
C ALA A 574 -4.65 -21.28 1.61
N LEU A 575 -4.10 -20.10 1.91
CA LEU A 575 -2.99 -19.51 1.16
C LEU A 575 -1.67 -20.28 1.40
N SER A 576 -1.41 -20.69 2.65
CA SER A 576 -0.23 -21.52 2.96
C SER A 576 -0.25 -22.91 2.33
N LEU A 577 -1.44 -23.46 2.06
CA LEU A 577 -1.60 -24.73 1.35
C LEU A 577 -1.43 -24.51 -0.16
N ALA A 578 -2.05 -23.47 -0.71
CA ALA A 578 -1.90 -23.09 -2.11
C ALA A 578 -0.44 -22.83 -2.49
N HIS A 579 0.29 -22.07 -1.66
CA HIS A 579 1.72 -21.79 -1.86
C HIS A 579 2.56 -23.07 -1.90
N ALA A 580 2.38 -23.96 -0.92
CA ALA A 580 3.09 -25.24 -0.85
C ALA A 580 2.81 -26.13 -2.08
N GLN A 581 1.54 -26.22 -2.49
CA GLN A 581 1.13 -27.02 -3.65
C GLN A 581 1.63 -26.43 -4.97
N LEU A 582 1.59 -25.12 -5.14
CA LEU A 582 2.10 -24.47 -6.35
C LEU A 582 3.62 -24.64 -6.46
N SER A 583 4.35 -24.56 -5.34
CA SER A 583 5.78 -24.87 -5.30
C SER A 583 6.07 -26.33 -5.68
N GLU A 584 5.24 -27.28 -5.22
CA GLU A 584 5.40 -28.71 -5.55
C GLU A 584 5.13 -28.99 -7.03
N VAL A 585 4.08 -28.41 -7.60
CA VAL A 585 3.76 -28.54 -9.03
C VAL A 585 4.89 -27.97 -9.88
N LEU A 586 5.40 -26.79 -9.51
CA LEU A 586 6.48 -26.14 -10.26
C LEU A 586 7.77 -26.99 -10.20
N TRP A 587 8.11 -27.55 -9.05
CA TRP A 587 9.23 -28.49 -8.92
C TRP A 587 9.05 -29.76 -9.75
N THR A 588 7.88 -30.41 -9.65
CA THR A 588 7.63 -31.71 -10.29
C THR A 588 7.41 -31.63 -11.79
N MET A 589 6.90 -30.52 -12.32
CA MET A 589 6.66 -30.34 -13.75
C MET A 589 7.87 -29.73 -14.49
N VAL A 590 8.66 -28.88 -13.82
CA VAL A 590 9.82 -28.21 -14.45
C VAL A 590 11.13 -28.90 -14.08
N MET A 591 11.50 -28.88 -12.79
CA MET A 591 12.82 -29.36 -12.35
C MET A 591 12.98 -30.87 -12.52
N ARG A 592 11.95 -31.67 -12.22
CA ARG A 592 12.01 -33.14 -12.38
C ARG A 592 12.34 -33.56 -13.81
N ASN A 593 11.83 -32.86 -14.82
CA ASN A 593 12.09 -33.14 -16.22
C ASN A 593 13.56 -32.85 -16.61
N GLY A 594 14.21 -31.89 -15.94
CA GLY A 594 15.63 -31.60 -16.12
C GLY A 594 16.55 -32.71 -15.60
N PHE A 595 16.12 -33.48 -14.59
CA PHE A 595 16.94 -34.54 -13.97
C PHE A 595 16.89 -35.91 -14.65
N VAL A 596 16.13 -36.07 -15.75
CA VAL A 596 15.90 -37.39 -16.39
C VAL A 596 17.16 -37.99 -17.04
N ARG A 597 18.15 -37.19 -17.43
CA ARG A 597 19.41 -37.67 -18.03
C ARG A 597 20.63 -37.25 -17.22
N LEU A 598 21.23 -38.19 -16.49
CA LEU A 598 22.52 -38.03 -15.77
C LEU A 598 23.73 -38.15 -16.73
N SER A 599 23.75 -37.35 -17.79
CA SER A 599 24.84 -37.29 -18.79
C SER A 599 25.32 -35.84 -18.96
N TYR A 600 26.50 -35.61 -19.55
CA TYR A 600 26.99 -34.26 -19.89
C TYR A 600 25.96 -33.46 -20.72
N VAL A 601 25.24 -34.14 -21.62
CA VAL A 601 24.13 -33.57 -22.39
C VAL A 601 22.98 -33.11 -21.48
N GLY A 602 22.72 -33.83 -20.39
CA GLY A 602 21.73 -33.45 -19.38
C GLY A 602 22.12 -32.18 -18.62
N GLY A 603 23.41 -31.96 -18.36
CA GLY A 603 23.90 -30.72 -17.76
C GLY A 603 23.61 -29.49 -18.63
N VAL A 604 23.80 -29.59 -19.95
CA VAL A 604 23.49 -28.50 -20.89
C VAL A 604 21.99 -28.22 -20.96
N VAL A 605 21.15 -29.26 -20.89
CA VAL A 605 19.68 -29.11 -20.87
C VAL A 605 19.18 -28.56 -19.52
N LEU A 606 19.88 -28.83 -18.42
CA LEU A 606 19.49 -28.36 -17.09
C LEU A 606 19.58 -26.84 -16.95
N VAL A 607 20.56 -26.18 -17.58
CA VAL A 607 20.75 -24.72 -17.48
C VAL A 607 19.51 -23.93 -17.94
N PRO A 608 18.97 -24.10 -19.17
CA PRO A 608 17.76 -23.38 -19.59
C PRO A 608 16.52 -23.81 -18.80
N VAL A 609 16.42 -25.07 -18.38
CA VAL A 609 15.30 -25.55 -17.53
C VAL A 609 15.34 -24.86 -16.16
N PHE A 610 16.53 -24.74 -15.55
CA PHE A 610 16.71 -24.03 -14.30
C PHE A 610 16.47 -22.52 -14.45
N ALA A 611 16.91 -21.92 -15.55
CA ALA A 611 16.62 -20.51 -15.83
C ALA A 611 15.11 -20.26 -15.92
N ALA A 612 14.36 -21.13 -16.62
CA ALA A 612 12.91 -21.07 -16.66
C ALA A 612 12.29 -21.27 -15.26
N PHE A 613 12.75 -22.27 -14.50
CA PHE A 613 12.32 -22.49 -13.12
C PHE A 613 12.53 -21.26 -12.24
N ALA A 614 13.70 -20.63 -12.32
CA ALA A 614 14.05 -19.44 -11.54
C ALA A 614 13.15 -18.24 -11.90
N VAL A 615 12.92 -17.99 -13.19
CA VAL A 615 12.04 -16.90 -13.65
C VAL A 615 10.60 -17.13 -13.20
N LEU A 616 10.06 -18.34 -13.35
CA LEU A 616 8.70 -18.65 -12.89
C LEU A 616 8.57 -18.57 -11.37
N THR A 617 9.60 -19.00 -10.63
CA THR A 617 9.62 -18.90 -9.16
C THR A 617 9.63 -17.44 -8.71
N VAL A 618 10.44 -16.58 -9.33
CA VAL A 618 10.46 -15.15 -8.99
C VAL A 618 9.15 -14.46 -9.36
N ALA A 619 8.65 -14.66 -10.58
CA ALA A 619 7.45 -13.95 -11.04
C ALA A 619 6.17 -14.42 -10.35
N ILE A 620 5.95 -15.74 -10.24
CA ILE A 620 4.68 -16.30 -9.76
C ILE A 620 4.73 -16.51 -8.24
N LEU A 621 5.74 -17.24 -7.74
CA LEU A 621 5.80 -17.59 -6.32
C LEU A 621 6.24 -16.42 -5.45
N LEU A 622 7.26 -15.65 -5.83
CA LEU A 622 7.75 -14.55 -4.98
C LEU A 622 6.92 -13.27 -5.15
N VAL A 623 6.68 -12.81 -6.37
CA VAL A 623 6.00 -11.52 -6.59
C VAL A 623 4.48 -11.65 -6.44
N MET A 624 3.82 -12.50 -7.22
CA MET A 624 2.34 -12.57 -7.19
C MET A 624 1.78 -13.16 -5.89
N GLU A 625 2.25 -14.34 -5.49
CA GLU A 625 1.81 -14.98 -4.24
C GLU A 625 2.30 -14.20 -3.01
N GLY A 626 3.52 -13.65 -3.03
CA GLY A 626 4.01 -12.80 -1.95
C GLY A 626 3.18 -11.53 -1.77
N LEU A 627 2.79 -10.84 -2.86
CA LEU A 627 1.90 -9.68 -2.78
C LEU A 627 0.49 -10.05 -2.31
N SER A 628 -0.05 -11.19 -2.77
CA SER A 628 -1.33 -11.73 -2.30
C SER A 628 -1.32 -12.00 -0.80
N ALA A 629 -0.30 -12.70 -0.30
CA ALA A 629 -0.13 -12.97 1.13
C ALA A 629 0.06 -11.68 1.94
N PHE A 630 0.79 -10.70 1.41
CA PHE A 630 0.94 -9.38 2.04
C PHE A 630 -0.41 -8.67 2.20
N LEU A 631 -1.23 -8.60 1.14
CA LEU A 631 -2.55 -7.94 1.18
C LEU A 631 -3.53 -8.68 2.10
N HIS A 632 -3.49 -10.02 2.13
CA HIS A 632 -4.32 -10.80 3.05
C HIS A 632 -3.89 -10.63 4.51
N ALA A 633 -2.58 -10.55 4.79
CA ALA A 633 -2.07 -10.23 6.12
C ALA A 633 -2.50 -8.82 6.55
N LEU A 634 -2.45 -7.85 5.63
CA LEU A 634 -2.86 -6.46 5.88
C LEU A 634 -4.35 -6.37 6.19
N ARG A 635 -5.19 -7.08 5.42
CA ARG A 635 -6.62 -7.17 5.68
C ARG A 635 -6.92 -7.69 7.09
N LEU A 636 -6.25 -8.77 7.51
CA LEU A 636 -6.36 -9.35 8.85
C LEU A 636 -6.04 -8.33 9.97
N HIS A 637 -5.16 -7.37 9.71
CA HIS A 637 -4.85 -6.32 10.68
C HIS A 637 -5.88 -5.19 10.66
N TRP A 638 -6.32 -4.75 9.48
CA TRP A 638 -7.27 -3.65 9.36
C TRP A 638 -8.69 -4.01 9.80
N VAL A 639 -9.21 -5.14 9.34
CA VAL A 639 -10.63 -5.49 9.57
C VAL A 639 -10.81 -6.32 10.84
N GLU A 640 -9.93 -7.29 11.10
CA GLU A 640 -10.12 -8.24 12.21
C GLU A 640 -9.44 -7.79 13.52
N PHE A 641 -8.31 -7.08 13.46
CA PHE A 641 -7.56 -6.63 14.64
C PHE A 641 -7.90 -5.19 15.06
N GLN A 642 -7.78 -4.23 14.14
CA GLN A 642 -7.99 -2.80 14.43
C GLN A 642 -9.45 -2.48 14.80
N ASN A 643 -10.43 -3.14 14.17
CA ASN A 643 -11.86 -2.96 14.48
C ASN A 643 -12.24 -3.24 15.95
N LYS A 644 -11.34 -3.85 16.76
CA LYS A 644 -11.61 -4.15 18.18
C LYS A 644 -11.26 -3.02 19.15
N PHE A 645 -10.42 -2.06 18.74
CA PHE A 645 -9.96 -1.01 19.66
C PHE A 645 -9.64 0.33 19.00
N TYR A 646 -9.46 0.33 17.67
CA TYR A 646 -8.99 1.47 16.90
C TYR A 646 -10.15 2.19 16.24
N VAL A 647 -10.43 3.42 16.68
CA VAL A 647 -11.51 4.27 16.16
C VAL A 647 -11.09 4.95 14.86
N GLY A 648 -9.83 5.39 14.75
CA GLY A 648 -9.26 5.89 13.49
C GLY A 648 -9.84 7.21 12.95
N ALA A 649 -10.52 8.00 13.78
CA ALA A 649 -11.19 9.25 13.39
C ALA A 649 -10.32 10.51 13.58
N GLY A 650 -9.02 10.36 13.83
CA GLY A 650 -8.11 11.49 14.03
C GLY A 650 -7.66 12.13 12.72
N TYR A 651 -6.89 13.22 12.84
CA TYR A 651 -6.19 13.84 11.73
C TYR A 651 -4.71 14.02 12.07
N LYS A 652 -3.85 13.78 11.08
CA LYS A 652 -2.40 13.76 11.24
C LYS A 652 -1.84 15.16 11.38
N LEU A 653 -0.91 15.36 12.31
CA LEU A 653 -0.13 16.59 12.39
C LEU A 653 0.85 16.64 11.21
N CYS A 654 0.60 17.53 10.25
CA CYS A 654 1.54 17.88 9.19
C CYS A 654 2.24 19.21 9.57
N PRO A 655 3.40 19.16 10.26
CA PRO A 655 4.09 20.38 10.66
C PRO A 655 4.62 21.11 9.42
N PHE A 656 4.59 22.44 9.46
CA PHE A 656 5.26 23.25 8.44
C PHE A 656 6.78 23.06 8.54
N ALA A 657 7.37 22.46 7.51
CA ALA A 657 8.81 22.22 7.41
C ALA A 657 9.28 22.39 5.97
N PHE A 658 10.52 22.85 5.80
CA PHE A 658 11.17 22.87 4.48
C PHE A 658 11.72 21.46 4.18
N ALA A 659 10.95 20.63 3.47
CA ALA A 659 11.33 19.25 3.16
C ALA A 659 12.57 19.20 2.25
N PRO A 660 13.70 18.58 2.63
CA PRO A 660 14.96 18.63 1.87
C PRO A 660 14.84 18.08 0.44
N ASP A 661 14.04 17.02 0.25
CA ASP A 661 13.96 16.26 -1.01
C ASP A 661 13.16 16.97 -2.13
N ALA A 662 12.46 18.06 -1.83
CA ALA A 662 11.72 18.85 -2.82
C ALA A 662 12.59 19.93 -3.51
N TRP A 663 13.81 20.12 -3.01
CA TRP A 663 14.67 21.29 -3.30
C TRP A 663 16.02 20.92 -3.95
N GLU A 664 16.34 19.62 -4.02
CA GLU A 664 17.43 19.06 -4.84
C GLU A 664 16.88 18.68 -6.22
#